data_AF-A0A5P8FM73-F1
#
_entry.id   AF-A0A5P8FM73-F1
#
_cell.length_a   1.000
_cell.length_b   1.000
_cell.length_c   1.000
_cell.angle_alpha   90.00
_cell.angle_beta   90.00
_cell.angle_gamma   90.00
#
_symmetry.space_group_name_H-M   'P 1'
#
loop_
_entity.id
_entity.type
_entity.pdbx_description
1 polymer ?
#
loop_
_entity_poly.entity_id
_entity_poly.type
_entity_poly.pdbx_seq_one_letter_code
_entity_poly.pdbx_strand_id
1 'polypeptide(L)'
;MSTVAARPAPVAGATPQGSVAERGHEVPTARAAGAPGAVGPAAPYALPDAITGALVVLALGAPWAPGLVLPVSLLVAVLWGLRVVDTRRLALPPLVVVAAGIPLAQAVAVPTAVDPVRSAVLTVASALGWACAAALATLTPRRRAVVLGSLVVSLLVVCAQASTDLGGLTSRAGGSVVDGRAQGPFAQPNELGAYVVLLLPVCVALASRPRSRAARALLGLAVVPVLAALALSLSRGAWMGAAAATAVLVLVLPRLVPAVAIALGGVSTVVLGLALLGTTGPAAVVLSRIGSLGDPSRSPDDHRPQIWELALDAAAHRPVTGVGAGGLETWATRTDSALTLETPLHAHNLVLTVLSETGAVGALVLVALALVLLHGLWRAATSTTSWLVAAPLAGLAGAAVHGLIDMPWRNPALTATAWLLAGAAAHVHRPLRPRAERPTVTPRTTRAHDQAATTDRAPERAVDRTPEQVVDPTPVRRRRAWPLPTVLAVLASAALVAGLYYLPTQHEATAVVGLRSEAASEGQATTGPDELKLIAQQYSVALSDEAAVDELVDELGIPAMSTAEATVDPETTTVRIAARSDDPQEASDLADRIARSAEARADEDPQVVATTLSTASPDHTRVTPPKPLLLACGLSAILVLAVGLWLLRRQR
;
A
#
# COMPACT_ATOMS: atom_id res chain seq x y z
N MET A 1 -66.54 23.59 -0.63
CA MET A 1 -67.40 24.63 -0.02
C MET A 1 -67.83 24.08 1.33
N SER A 2 -67.09 24.36 2.41
CA SER A 2 -67.33 25.43 3.43
C SER A 2 -68.74 25.33 4.03
N THR A 3 -69.00 25.32 5.34
CA THR A 3 -68.31 25.81 6.57
C THR A 3 -69.22 25.38 7.75
N VAL A 4 -68.77 25.14 9.00
CA VAL A 4 -68.72 26.08 10.17
C VAL A 4 -68.47 25.16 11.40
N ALA A 5 -67.33 25.21 12.13
CA ALA A 5 -67.02 25.95 13.40
C ALA A 5 -67.81 25.49 14.65
N ALA A 6 -67.41 25.63 15.91
CA ALA A 6 -66.17 25.66 16.70
C ALA A 6 -66.60 25.68 18.21
N ARG A 7 -65.71 25.27 19.12
CA ARG A 7 -65.74 25.21 20.62
C ARG A 7 -66.54 26.28 21.42
N PRO A 8 -66.82 26.05 22.73
CA PRO A 8 -65.93 26.57 23.80
C PRO A 8 -65.75 25.68 25.06
N ALA A 9 -64.72 25.99 25.85
CA ALA A 9 -64.52 25.65 27.27
C ALA A 9 -64.42 26.95 28.09
N PRO A 10 -64.66 26.94 29.42
CA PRO A 10 -63.67 27.50 30.39
C PRO A 10 -63.64 26.79 31.79
N VAL A 11 -62.46 26.64 32.47
CA VAL A 11 -61.91 27.36 33.68
C VAL A 11 -62.65 27.04 35.03
N ALA A 12 -62.11 26.97 36.25
CA ALA A 12 -60.83 26.65 36.94
C ALA A 12 -61.06 26.73 38.49
N GLY A 13 -60.25 26.02 39.31
CA GLY A 13 -59.93 26.30 40.75
C GLY A 13 -60.93 25.81 41.84
N ALA A 14 -60.57 25.50 43.10
CA ALA A 14 -59.31 25.34 43.84
C ALA A 14 -59.58 24.78 45.29
N THR A 15 -58.76 23.82 45.78
CA THR A 15 -58.22 23.57 47.17
C THR A 15 -59.16 23.42 48.42
N PRO A 16 -58.75 22.90 49.62
CA PRO A 16 -57.37 22.82 50.20
C PRO A 16 -56.96 21.66 51.18
N GLN A 17 -55.67 21.70 51.61
CA GLN A 17 -55.01 21.20 52.86
C GLN A 17 -54.83 19.67 53.10
N GLY A 18 -53.75 19.09 53.67
CA GLY A 18 -52.47 19.53 54.26
C GLY A 18 -51.87 18.43 55.19
N SER A 19 -50.56 18.54 55.53
CA SER A 19 -49.67 17.70 56.41
C SER A 19 -48.83 16.63 55.67
N VAL A 20 -47.48 16.49 55.70
CA VAL A 20 -46.25 16.98 56.38
C VAL A 20 -45.45 15.78 56.96
N ALA A 21 -44.23 15.58 56.42
CA ALA A 21 -42.97 15.01 57.00
C ALA A 21 -42.97 13.55 57.56
N GLU A 22 -41.91 12.72 57.55
CA GLU A 22 -40.46 12.88 57.35
C GLU A 22 -39.74 11.51 57.07
N ARG A 23 -38.41 11.56 56.98
CA ARG A 23 -37.40 10.67 56.34
C ARG A 23 -37.04 9.33 57.04
N GLY A 24 -36.41 8.41 56.27
CA GLY A 24 -35.54 7.32 56.77
C GLY A 24 -34.83 6.53 55.65
N HIS A 25 -33.49 6.48 55.69
CA HIS A 25 -32.57 5.77 54.78
C HIS A 25 -32.47 4.25 55.07
N GLU A 26 -32.21 3.40 54.05
CA GLU A 26 -31.13 2.38 54.05
C GLU A 26 -30.99 1.61 52.70
N VAL A 27 -29.83 0.98 52.52
CA VAL A 27 -29.07 0.58 51.30
C VAL A 27 -29.28 -0.92 50.93
N PRO A 28 -28.90 -1.41 49.72
CA PRO A 28 -29.44 -2.62 49.10
C PRO A 28 -28.63 -3.90 49.39
N THR A 29 -29.28 -5.07 49.32
CA THR A 29 -28.63 -6.39 49.41
C THR A 29 -28.71 -7.18 48.10
N ALA A 30 -27.63 -7.89 47.82
CA ALA A 30 -27.27 -8.50 46.56
C ALA A 30 -27.42 -10.05 46.56
N ARG A 31 -27.59 -10.58 45.34
CA ARG A 31 -27.15 -11.90 44.80
C ARG A 31 -27.74 -13.22 45.35
N ALA A 32 -28.39 -13.95 44.44
CA ALA A 32 -28.04 -15.32 44.02
C ALA A 32 -28.72 -15.60 42.65
N ALA A 33 -27.99 -15.59 41.52
CA ALA A 33 -27.28 -16.72 40.89
C ALA A 33 -28.21 -17.77 40.25
N GLY A 34 -28.28 -17.79 38.90
CA GLY A 34 -28.91 -18.85 38.13
C GLY A 34 -28.94 -18.60 36.61
N ALA A 35 -28.07 -19.32 35.89
CA ALA A 35 -27.94 -19.46 34.43
C ALA A 35 -27.23 -18.33 33.65
N PRO A 36 -25.93 -18.47 33.32
CA PRO A 36 -25.38 -17.80 32.16
C PRO A 36 -26.04 -18.38 30.91
N GLY A 37 -26.80 -17.55 30.20
CA GLY A 37 -27.31 -17.88 28.87
C GLY A 37 -26.16 -18.39 28.01
N ALA A 38 -26.40 -19.51 27.34
CA ALA A 38 -25.48 -20.10 26.39
C ALA A 38 -24.95 -19.00 25.46
N VAL A 39 -23.66 -18.68 25.60
CA VAL A 39 -22.93 -17.89 24.62
C VAL A 39 -22.90 -18.76 23.37
N GLY A 40 -23.79 -18.46 22.42
CA GLY A 40 -23.75 -19.07 21.09
C GLY A 40 -22.35 -18.90 20.48
N PRO A 41 -21.91 -19.82 19.60
CA PRO A 41 -20.58 -19.73 19.02
C PRO A 41 -20.41 -18.35 18.37
N ALA A 42 -19.37 -17.62 18.80
CA ALA A 42 -19.10 -16.27 18.34
C ALA A 42 -18.89 -16.24 16.82
N ALA A 43 -19.98 -15.90 16.13
CA ALA A 43 -20.14 -15.20 14.87
C ALA A 43 -19.11 -15.46 13.73
N PRO A 44 -19.46 -16.26 12.70
CA PRO A 44 -18.85 -16.22 11.36
C PRO A 44 -18.93 -14.84 10.64
N TYR A 45 -19.45 -13.80 11.29
CA TYR A 45 -19.59 -12.45 10.77
C TYR A 45 -18.42 -11.50 11.13
N ALA A 46 -17.54 -11.85 12.09
CA ALA A 46 -16.50 -10.93 12.56
C ALA A 46 -15.30 -10.75 11.61
N LEU A 47 -14.85 -11.82 10.93
CA LEU A 47 -13.63 -11.78 10.11
C LEU A 47 -13.73 -10.82 8.91
N PRO A 48 -14.80 -10.82 8.11
CA PRO A 48 -14.92 -9.86 7.01
C PRO A 48 -14.87 -8.40 7.50
N ASP A 49 -15.43 -8.11 8.69
CA ASP A 49 -15.46 -6.75 9.26
C ASP A 49 -14.07 -6.33 9.75
N ALA A 50 -13.35 -7.23 10.41
CA ALA A 50 -11.95 -7.01 10.78
C ALA A 50 -11.05 -6.78 9.54
N ILE A 51 -11.20 -7.58 8.48
CA ILE A 51 -10.47 -7.38 7.22
C ILE A 51 -10.81 -6.00 6.63
N THR A 52 -12.10 -5.64 6.60
CA THR A 52 -12.53 -4.34 6.06
C THR A 52 -11.92 -3.19 6.87
N GLY A 53 -11.94 -3.29 8.20
CA GLY A 53 -11.34 -2.30 9.10
C GLY A 53 -9.83 -2.14 8.88
N ALA A 54 -9.09 -3.25 8.81
CA ALA A 54 -7.65 -3.21 8.55
C ALA A 54 -7.31 -2.60 7.17
N LEU A 55 -8.09 -2.91 6.13
CA LEU A 55 -7.94 -2.31 4.81
C LEU A 55 -8.27 -0.80 4.80
N VAL A 56 -9.23 -0.36 5.62
CA VAL A 56 -9.54 1.07 5.80
C VAL A 56 -8.40 1.79 6.53
N VAL A 57 -7.83 1.18 7.57
CA VAL A 57 -6.63 1.71 8.26
C VAL A 57 -5.48 1.83 7.28
N LEU A 58 -5.25 0.81 6.44
CA LEU A 58 -4.23 0.87 5.39
C LEU A 58 -4.49 2.02 4.40
N ALA A 59 -5.73 2.16 3.91
CA ALA A 59 -6.11 3.20 2.96
C ALA A 59 -5.96 4.64 3.51
N LEU A 60 -6.27 4.85 4.79
CA LEU A 60 -6.21 6.16 5.44
C LEU A 60 -4.83 6.47 6.02
N GLY A 61 -4.06 5.47 6.44
CA GLY A 61 -2.78 5.68 7.13
C GLY A 61 -1.57 5.69 6.22
N ALA A 62 -1.61 4.96 5.09
CA ALA A 62 -0.41 4.70 4.29
C ALA A 62 0.33 5.96 3.80
N PRO A 63 -0.33 7.05 3.34
CA PRO A 63 0.38 8.24 2.87
C PRO A 63 1.21 8.95 3.95
N TRP A 64 0.75 8.96 5.20
CA TRP A 64 1.42 9.69 6.31
C TRP A 64 2.33 8.80 7.15
N ALA A 65 2.08 7.50 7.14
CA ALA A 65 2.86 6.54 7.91
C ALA A 65 3.17 5.30 7.05
N PRO A 66 4.14 5.40 6.11
CA PRO A 66 4.55 4.29 5.26
C PRO A 66 4.97 3.03 6.06
N GLY A 67 5.53 3.23 7.26
CA GLY A 67 5.89 2.13 8.18
C GLY A 67 4.70 1.27 8.65
N LEU A 68 3.46 1.77 8.55
CA LEU A 68 2.26 0.99 8.86
C LEU A 68 1.88 -0.01 7.75
N VAL A 69 2.36 0.18 6.53
CA VAL A 69 1.91 -0.59 5.36
C VAL A 69 2.19 -2.09 5.54
N LEU A 70 3.40 -2.45 5.94
CA LEU A 70 3.78 -3.86 6.17
C LEU A 70 3.03 -4.52 7.33
N PRO A 71 3.01 -3.98 8.57
CA PRO A 71 2.34 -4.64 9.69
C PRO A 71 0.82 -4.74 9.48
N VAL A 72 0.18 -3.72 8.88
CA VAL A 72 -1.26 -3.79 8.58
C VAL A 72 -1.54 -4.78 7.45
N SER A 73 -0.70 -4.85 6.42
CA SER A 73 -0.86 -5.84 5.34
C SER A 73 -0.64 -7.27 5.85
N LEU A 74 0.28 -7.47 6.80
CA LEU A 74 0.44 -8.76 7.50
C LEU A 74 -0.82 -9.13 8.27
N LEU A 75 -1.40 -8.20 9.02
CA LEU A 75 -2.67 -8.42 9.72
C LEU A 75 -3.79 -8.81 8.75
N VAL A 76 -3.92 -8.10 7.62
CA VAL A 76 -4.90 -8.43 6.57
C VAL A 76 -4.66 -9.83 6.01
N ALA A 77 -3.41 -10.20 5.73
CA ALA A 77 -3.05 -11.52 5.22
C ALA A 77 -3.44 -12.64 6.21
N VAL A 78 -3.17 -12.44 7.51
CA VAL A 78 -3.56 -13.38 8.57
C VAL A 78 -5.09 -13.50 8.66
N LEU A 79 -5.81 -12.39 8.73
CA LEU A 79 -7.28 -12.39 8.82
C LEU A 79 -7.94 -13.02 7.59
N TRP A 80 -7.40 -12.75 6.39
CA TRP A 80 -7.86 -13.37 5.16
C TRP A 80 -7.56 -14.87 5.12
N GLY A 81 -6.37 -15.29 5.53
CA GLY A 81 -6.01 -16.70 5.67
C GLY A 81 -6.96 -17.45 6.60
N LEU A 82 -7.25 -16.89 7.79
CA LEU A 82 -8.24 -17.43 8.72
C LEU A 82 -9.62 -17.56 8.08
N ARG A 83 -10.05 -16.55 7.31
CA ARG A 83 -11.32 -16.60 6.58
C ARG A 83 -11.35 -17.66 5.49
N VAL A 84 -10.26 -17.85 4.75
CA VAL A 84 -10.16 -18.91 3.74
C VAL A 84 -10.25 -20.29 4.39
N VAL A 85 -9.60 -20.47 5.55
CA VAL A 85 -9.69 -21.71 6.35
C VAL A 85 -11.12 -21.94 6.85
N ASP A 86 -11.77 -20.91 7.42
CA ASP A 86 -13.15 -20.98 7.93
C ASP A 86 -14.17 -21.31 6.83
N THR A 87 -14.10 -20.59 5.71
CA THR A 87 -15.07 -20.74 4.61
C THR A 87 -14.75 -21.88 3.64
N ARG A 88 -13.52 -22.41 3.67
CA ARG A 88 -12.97 -23.38 2.71
C ARG A 88 -13.16 -22.99 1.24
N ARG A 89 -13.20 -21.69 0.96
CA ARG A 89 -13.43 -21.15 -0.38
C ARG A 89 -12.28 -20.23 -0.76
N LEU A 90 -11.48 -20.68 -1.73
CA LEU A 90 -10.49 -19.87 -2.41
C LEU A 90 -10.89 -19.72 -3.87
N ALA A 91 -11.63 -18.66 -4.18
CA ALA A 91 -12.00 -18.31 -5.55
C ALA A 91 -11.46 -16.91 -5.84
N LEU A 92 -10.29 -16.86 -6.47
CA LEU A 92 -9.64 -15.61 -6.84
C LEU A 92 -9.92 -15.25 -8.31
N PRO A 93 -10.19 -13.97 -8.60
CA PRO A 93 -10.39 -13.48 -9.95
C PRO A 93 -9.09 -13.47 -10.77
N PRO A 94 -9.15 -13.56 -12.11
CA PRO A 94 -7.97 -13.72 -12.97
C PRO A 94 -6.88 -12.67 -12.74
N LEU A 95 -7.24 -11.39 -12.56
CA LEU A 95 -6.29 -10.31 -12.31
C LEU A 95 -5.46 -10.55 -11.05
N VAL A 96 -6.10 -10.97 -9.95
CA VAL A 96 -5.42 -11.23 -8.68
C VAL A 96 -4.57 -12.51 -8.76
N VAL A 97 -5.04 -13.52 -9.50
CA VAL A 97 -4.26 -14.75 -9.73
C VAL A 97 -2.98 -14.45 -10.51
N VAL A 98 -3.08 -13.71 -11.62
CA VAL A 98 -1.91 -13.35 -12.43
C VAL A 98 -0.98 -12.39 -11.66
N ALA A 99 -1.54 -11.48 -10.86
CA ALA A 99 -0.74 -10.59 -10.02
C ALA A 99 0.06 -11.32 -8.93
N ALA A 100 -0.31 -12.55 -8.55
CA ALA A 100 0.53 -13.39 -7.70
C ALA A 100 1.91 -13.68 -8.34
N GLY A 101 1.99 -13.58 -9.67
CA GLY A 101 3.24 -13.69 -10.42
C GLY A 101 4.30 -12.67 -10.00
N ILE A 102 3.91 -11.48 -9.50
CA ILE A 102 4.88 -10.44 -9.08
C ILE A 102 5.75 -10.96 -7.93
N PRO A 103 5.21 -11.27 -6.74
CA PRO A 103 6.04 -11.77 -5.63
C PRO A 103 6.68 -13.13 -5.95
N LEU A 104 6.07 -13.95 -6.81
CA LEU A 104 6.69 -15.22 -7.24
C LEU A 104 7.92 -14.98 -8.12
N ALA A 105 7.87 -14.05 -9.07
CA ALA A 105 9.02 -13.68 -9.89
C ALA A 105 10.15 -13.09 -9.02
N GLN A 106 9.80 -12.22 -8.07
CA GLN A 106 10.76 -11.68 -7.10
C GLN A 106 11.38 -12.79 -6.25
N ALA A 107 10.59 -13.73 -5.74
CA ALA A 107 11.08 -14.86 -4.95
C ALA A 107 12.06 -15.77 -5.73
N VAL A 108 11.82 -15.98 -7.02
CA VAL A 108 12.72 -16.72 -7.91
C VAL A 108 14.04 -15.97 -8.13
N ALA A 109 14.03 -14.64 -8.07
CA ALA A 109 15.22 -13.80 -8.24
C ALA A 109 16.08 -13.68 -6.97
N VAL A 110 15.51 -13.84 -5.76
CA VAL A 110 16.22 -13.69 -4.47
C VAL A 110 17.55 -14.46 -4.39
N PRO A 111 17.63 -15.76 -4.77
CA PRO A 111 18.89 -16.52 -4.64
C PRO A 111 20.03 -15.99 -5.52
N THR A 112 19.70 -15.25 -6.58
CA THR A 112 20.67 -14.67 -7.53
C THR A 112 20.76 -13.15 -7.41
N ALA A 113 20.12 -12.57 -6.41
CA ALA A 113 20.07 -11.13 -6.25
C ALA A 113 21.43 -10.58 -5.83
N VAL A 114 21.77 -9.39 -6.35
CA VAL A 114 22.98 -8.67 -5.96
C VAL A 114 22.89 -8.21 -4.49
N ASP A 115 21.68 -7.88 -4.04
CA ASP A 115 21.32 -7.67 -2.63
C ASP A 115 20.16 -8.62 -2.25
N PRO A 116 20.48 -9.81 -1.71
CA PRO A 116 19.48 -10.80 -1.32
C PRO A 116 18.56 -10.32 -0.20
N VAL A 117 19.04 -9.48 0.73
CA VAL A 117 18.26 -9.03 1.89
C VAL A 117 17.17 -8.07 1.44
N ARG A 118 17.55 -7.03 0.68
CA ARG A 118 16.58 -6.07 0.13
C ARG A 118 15.60 -6.75 -0.80
N SER A 119 16.09 -7.67 -1.65
CA SER A 119 15.22 -8.42 -2.54
C SER A 119 14.19 -9.27 -1.80
N ALA A 120 14.60 -9.92 -0.70
CA ALA A 120 13.69 -10.67 0.16
C ALA A 120 12.65 -9.77 0.85
N VAL A 121 13.05 -8.60 1.36
CA VAL A 121 12.13 -7.62 1.98
C VAL A 121 11.08 -7.15 0.96
N LEU A 122 11.47 -6.79 -0.26
CA LEU A 122 10.55 -6.36 -1.31
C LEU A 122 9.64 -7.51 -1.78
N THR A 123 10.16 -8.74 -1.83
CA THR A 123 9.36 -9.94 -2.12
C THR A 123 8.25 -10.13 -1.08
N VAL A 124 8.59 -10.04 0.21
CA VAL A 124 7.62 -10.13 1.31
C VAL A 124 6.60 -8.98 1.23
N ALA A 125 7.06 -7.75 0.97
CA ALA A 125 6.19 -6.59 0.82
C ALA A 125 5.16 -6.77 -0.32
N SER A 126 5.61 -7.22 -1.49
CA SER A 126 4.75 -7.57 -2.63
C SER A 126 3.78 -8.69 -2.31
N ALA A 127 4.22 -9.73 -1.59
CA ALA A 127 3.36 -10.85 -1.22
C ALA A 127 2.26 -10.43 -0.23
N LEU A 128 2.58 -9.57 0.73
CA LEU A 128 1.60 -8.97 1.64
C LEU A 128 0.63 -8.04 0.91
N GLY A 129 1.13 -7.21 -0.02
CA GLY A 129 0.30 -6.39 -0.89
C GLY A 129 -0.66 -7.22 -1.74
N TRP A 130 -0.18 -8.31 -2.35
CA TRP A 130 -1.01 -9.28 -3.06
C TRP A 130 -2.09 -9.90 -2.16
N ALA A 131 -1.75 -10.24 -0.91
CA ALA A 131 -2.72 -10.76 0.05
C ALA A 131 -3.81 -9.72 0.37
N CYS A 132 -3.48 -8.42 0.44
CA CYS A 132 -4.48 -7.34 0.57
C CYS A 132 -5.42 -7.28 -0.64
N ALA A 133 -4.89 -7.42 -1.86
CA ALA A 133 -5.70 -7.48 -3.07
C ALA A 133 -6.65 -8.69 -3.07
N ALA A 134 -6.13 -9.86 -2.71
CA ALA A 134 -6.90 -11.10 -2.58
C ALA A 134 -7.99 -10.99 -1.50
N ALA A 135 -7.66 -10.44 -0.33
CA ALA A 135 -8.61 -10.19 0.74
C ALA A 135 -9.77 -9.32 0.28
N LEU A 136 -9.46 -8.17 -0.34
CA LEU A 136 -10.45 -7.22 -0.84
C LEU A 136 -11.34 -7.83 -1.94
N ALA A 137 -10.78 -8.65 -2.82
CA ALA A 137 -11.53 -9.34 -3.88
C ALA A 137 -12.58 -10.32 -3.33
N THR A 138 -12.36 -10.88 -2.13
CA THR A 138 -13.33 -11.76 -1.46
C THR A 138 -14.42 -11.02 -0.65
N LEU A 139 -14.34 -9.68 -0.54
CA LEU A 139 -15.32 -8.89 0.20
C LEU A 139 -16.61 -8.62 -0.60
N THR A 140 -17.70 -8.36 0.11
CA THR A 140 -18.97 -7.98 -0.52
C THR A 140 -18.84 -6.62 -1.23
N PRO A 141 -19.67 -6.32 -2.25
CA PRO A 141 -19.64 -5.03 -2.94
C PRO A 141 -19.80 -3.81 -2.00
N ARG A 142 -20.56 -3.96 -0.90
CA ARG A 142 -20.71 -2.90 0.12
C ARG A 142 -19.38 -2.62 0.83
N ARG A 143 -18.68 -3.66 1.28
CA ARG A 143 -17.38 -3.53 1.97
C ARG A 143 -16.29 -2.99 1.03
N ARG A 144 -16.27 -3.45 -0.23
CA ARG A 144 -15.39 -2.87 -1.26
C ARG A 144 -15.65 -1.38 -1.48
N ALA A 145 -16.92 -0.96 -1.49
CA ALA A 145 -17.26 0.45 -1.60
C ALA A 145 -16.75 1.27 -0.40
N VAL A 146 -16.74 0.70 0.82
CA VAL A 146 -16.19 1.36 2.02
C VAL A 146 -14.69 1.57 1.86
N VAL A 147 -13.93 0.56 1.44
CA VAL A 147 -12.47 0.67 1.23
C VAL A 147 -12.13 1.66 0.11
N LEU A 148 -12.86 1.62 -1.01
CA LEU A 148 -12.69 2.61 -2.08
C LEU A 148 -13.07 4.02 -1.61
N GLY A 149 -14.10 4.15 -0.77
CA GLY A 149 -14.50 5.41 -0.17
C GLY A 149 -13.42 5.97 0.75
N SER A 150 -12.79 5.14 1.59
CA SER A 150 -11.68 5.58 2.45
C SER A 150 -10.45 5.98 1.66
N LEU A 151 -10.15 5.33 0.53
CA LEU A 151 -9.11 5.79 -0.39
C LEU A 151 -9.42 7.17 -0.99
N VAL A 152 -10.68 7.45 -1.35
CA VAL A 152 -11.07 8.79 -1.81
C VAL A 152 -10.96 9.83 -0.68
N VAL A 153 -11.34 9.49 0.56
CA VAL A 153 -11.13 10.39 1.70
C VAL A 153 -9.63 10.69 1.88
N SER A 154 -8.79 9.66 1.86
CA SER A 154 -7.34 9.78 1.93
C SER A 154 -6.81 10.70 0.81
N LEU A 155 -7.24 10.49 -0.44
CA LEU A 155 -6.91 11.36 -1.57
C LEU A 155 -7.26 12.83 -1.30
N LEU A 156 -8.46 13.11 -0.80
CA LEU A 156 -8.88 14.50 -0.56
C LEU A 156 -8.05 15.19 0.52
N VAL A 157 -7.69 14.47 1.58
CA VAL A 157 -6.81 15.01 2.64
C VAL A 157 -5.40 15.24 2.10
N VAL A 158 -4.85 14.29 1.33
CA VAL A 158 -3.57 14.44 0.64
C VAL A 158 -3.56 15.67 -0.29
N CYS A 159 -4.60 15.85 -1.11
CA CYS A 159 -4.70 17.00 -2.02
C CYS A 159 -4.87 18.33 -1.28
N ALA A 160 -5.59 18.34 -0.14
CA ALA A 160 -5.72 19.52 0.70
C ALA A 160 -4.36 19.92 1.30
N GLN A 161 -3.60 18.96 1.84
CA GLN A 161 -2.25 19.20 2.35
C GLN A 161 -1.28 19.63 1.23
N ALA A 162 -1.32 18.99 0.06
CA ALA A 162 -0.50 19.40 -1.07
C ALA A 162 -0.77 20.85 -1.52
N SER A 163 -1.95 21.40 -1.21
CA SER A 163 -2.29 22.80 -1.49
C SER A 163 -1.77 23.77 -0.43
N THR A 164 -1.41 23.30 0.77
CA THR A 164 -0.78 24.12 1.82
C THR A 164 0.74 24.15 1.71
N ASP A 165 1.32 23.10 1.11
CA ASP A 165 2.78 22.89 1.03
C ASP A 165 3.40 23.45 -0.26
N LEU A 166 2.76 24.44 -0.90
CA LEU A 166 3.28 25.10 -2.09
C LEU A 166 4.45 26.02 -1.74
N GLY A 167 5.65 25.66 -2.16
CA GLY A 167 6.82 26.54 -2.13
C GLY A 167 6.74 27.65 -3.17
N GLY A 168 7.76 28.51 -3.21
CA GLY A 168 7.94 29.48 -4.29
C GLY A 168 8.14 28.76 -5.63
N LEU A 169 7.07 28.62 -6.42
CA LEU A 169 7.12 27.96 -7.73
C LEU A 169 8.03 28.74 -8.67
N THR A 170 9.16 28.13 -9.03
CA THR A 170 10.12 28.70 -9.98
C THR A 170 10.41 27.70 -11.10
N SER A 171 10.55 28.21 -12.32
CA SER A 171 10.75 27.41 -13.53
C SER A 171 12.08 27.79 -14.17
N ARG A 172 12.92 26.80 -14.44
CA ARG A 172 14.22 26.94 -15.12
C ARG A 172 14.23 26.10 -16.40
N ALA A 173 15.21 26.34 -17.28
CA ALA A 173 15.41 25.59 -18.52
C ALA A 173 14.12 25.42 -19.37
N GLY A 174 13.38 26.51 -19.58
CA GLY A 174 12.15 26.50 -20.40
C GLY A 174 10.99 25.69 -19.81
N GLY A 175 10.95 25.48 -18.48
CA GLY A 175 9.90 24.69 -17.82
C GLY A 175 10.21 23.20 -17.70
N SER A 176 11.40 22.76 -18.15
CA SER A 176 11.86 21.37 -18.00
C SER A 176 12.28 21.04 -16.56
N VAL A 177 12.70 22.04 -15.77
CA VAL A 177 12.98 21.92 -14.34
C VAL A 177 12.11 22.91 -13.57
N VAL A 178 11.43 22.42 -12.53
CA VAL A 178 10.53 23.24 -11.71
C VAL A 178 10.72 22.91 -10.23
N ASP A 179 10.97 23.94 -9.43
CA ASP A 179 11.13 23.87 -7.98
C ASP A 179 9.84 24.33 -7.27
N GLY A 180 9.67 23.94 -6.00
CA GLY A 180 8.49 24.32 -5.19
C GLY A 180 7.19 23.61 -5.61
N ARG A 181 7.29 22.50 -6.34
CA ARG A 181 6.15 21.69 -6.81
C ARG A 181 5.37 21.09 -5.63
N ALA A 182 4.06 20.96 -5.78
CA ALA A 182 3.23 20.32 -4.76
C ALA A 182 3.56 18.82 -4.65
N GLN A 183 3.77 18.34 -3.42
CA GLN A 183 4.03 16.92 -3.13
C GLN A 183 3.17 16.36 -1.97
N GLY A 184 2.65 17.21 -1.07
CA GLY A 184 1.86 16.76 0.08
C GLY A 184 2.69 15.90 1.03
N PRO A 185 2.16 14.78 1.57
CA PRO A 185 2.91 13.93 2.50
C PRO A 185 3.95 13.03 1.81
N PHE A 186 4.09 13.13 0.50
CA PHE A 186 5.03 12.33 -0.27
C PHE A 186 6.40 13.01 -0.39
N ALA A 187 7.43 12.21 -0.68
CA ALA A 187 8.80 12.73 -0.82
C ALA A 187 9.01 13.46 -2.15
N GLN A 188 8.21 13.11 -3.17
CA GLN A 188 8.37 13.67 -4.52
C GLN A 188 7.02 14.04 -5.15
N PRO A 189 6.97 15.12 -5.98
CA PRO A 189 5.74 15.52 -6.68
C PRO A 189 5.21 14.46 -7.65
N ASN A 190 6.07 13.58 -8.18
CA ASN A 190 5.65 12.49 -9.06
C ASN A 190 4.86 11.42 -8.30
N GLU A 191 5.16 11.20 -7.02
CA GLU A 191 4.41 10.30 -6.15
C GLU A 191 2.99 10.84 -5.88
N LEU A 192 2.86 12.14 -5.59
CA LEU A 192 1.55 12.81 -5.49
C LEU A 192 0.75 12.63 -6.79
N GLY A 193 1.39 12.91 -7.93
CA GLY A 193 0.77 12.74 -9.23
C GLY A 193 0.29 11.30 -9.47
N ALA A 194 1.11 10.30 -9.14
CA ALA A 194 0.75 8.89 -9.26
C ALA A 194 -0.42 8.50 -8.34
N TYR A 195 -0.45 9.00 -7.10
CA TYR A 195 -1.57 8.79 -6.19
C TYR A 195 -2.89 9.32 -6.76
N VAL A 196 -2.84 10.52 -7.35
CA VAL A 196 -3.99 11.14 -8.02
C VAL A 196 -4.40 10.30 -9.25
N VAL A 197 -3.45 9.84 -10.08
CA VAL A 197 -3.76 8.99 -11.25
C VAL A 197 -4.52 7.72 -10.86
N LEU A 198 -4.09 7.05 -9.79
CA LEU A 198 -4.73 5.83 -9.29
C LEU A 198 -6.19 6.09 -8.84
N LEU A 199 -6.44 7.19 -8.15
CA LEU A 199 -7.70 7.41 -7.42
C LEU A 199 -8.65 8.42 -8.08
N LEU A 200 -8.21 9.21 -9.05
CA LEU A 200 -9.05 10.16 -9.79
C LEU A 200 -10.27 9.45 -10.44
N PRO A 201 -10.14 8.30 -11.12
CA PRO A 201 -11.30 7.62 -11.67
C PRO A 201 -12.29 7.15 -10.61
N VAL A 202 -11.79 6.74 -9.44
CA VAL A 202 -12.62 6.32 -8.30
C VAL A 202 -13.40 7.51 -7.74
N CYS A 203 -12.75 8.66 -7.59
CA CYS A 203 -13.37 9.91 -7.13
C CYS A 203 -14.47 10.38 -8.10
N VAL A 204 -14.17 10.46 -9.40
CA VAL A 204 -15.13 10.86 -10.45
C VAL A 204 -16.31 9.88 -10.52
N ALA A 205 -16.04 8.57 -10.49
CA ALA A 205 -17.10 7.57 -10.55
C ALA A 205 -18.00 7.61 -9.31
N LEU A 206 -17.44 7.86 -8.13
CA LEU A 206 -18.19 8.02 -6.88
C LEU A 206 -19.06 9.29 -6.90
N ALA A 207 -18.51 10.42 -7.37
CA ALA A 207 -19.23 11.69 -7.52
C ALA A 207 -20.43 11.61 -8.48
N SER A 208 -20.39 10.67 -9.43
CA SER A 208 -21.49 10.42 -10.37
C SER A 208 -22.67 9.61 -9.80
N ARG A 209 -22.57 9.07 -8.57
CA ARG A 209 -23.58 8.17 -7.98
C ARG A 209 -24.77 8.83 -7.28
N PRO A 210 -24.64 9.98 -6.58
CA PRO A 210 -25.74 10.50 -5.78
C PRO A 210 -26.98 10.84 -6.61
N ARG A 211 -28.15 10.57 -6.01
CA ARG A 211 -29.45 10.89 -6.59
C ARG A 211 -29.90 12.33 -6.31
N SER A 212 -29.48 12.91 -5.18
CA SER A 212 -29.77 14.32 -4.89
C SER A 212 -28.78 15.25 -5.61
N ARG A 213 -29.29 16.39 -6.10
CA ARG A 213 -28.47 17.41 -6.78
C ARG A 213 -27.40 17.99 -5.84
N ALA A 214 -27.73 18.20 -4.57
CA ALA A 214 -26.80 18.72 -3.56
C ALA A 214 -25.62 17.76 -3.31
N ALA A 215 -25.86 16.46 -3.11
CA ALA A 215 -24.77 15.51 -2.90
C ALA A 215 -23.91 15.32 -4.17
N ARG A 216 -24.52 15.42 -5.36
CA ARG A 216 -23.78 15.42 -6.62
C ARG A 216 -22.89 16.67 -6.75
N ALA A 217 -23.40 17.84 -6.38
CA ALA A 217 -22.63 19.08 -6.40
C ALA A 217 -21.47 19.03 -5.40
N LEU A 218 -21.70 18.58 -4.16
CA LEU A 218 -20.66 18.44 -3.14
C LEU A 218 -19.55 17.45 -3.54
N LEU A 219 -19.91 16.27 -4.04
CA LEU A 219 -18.90 15.31 -4.52
C LEU A 219 -18.25 15.75 -5.83
N GLY A 220 -18.94 16.53 -6.67
CA GLY A 220 -18.35 17.17 -7.84
C GLY A 220 -17.31 18.21 -7.44
N LEU A 221 -17.59 19.02 -6.42
CA LEU A 221 -16.64 19.99 -5.86
C LEU A 221 -15.39 19.31 -5.28
N ALA A 222 -15.52 18.10 -4.74
CA ALA A 222 -14.39 17.31 -4.25
C ALA A 222 -13.38 16.91 -5.35
N VAL A 223 -13.76 16.94 -6.63
CA VAL A 223 -12.84 16.69 -7.75
C VAL A 223 -11.91 17.89 -8.00
N VAL A 224 -12.31 19.11 -7.64
CA VAL A 224 -11.53 20.34 -7.85
C VAL A 224 -10.15 20.28 -7.16
N PRO A 225 -10.03 20.01 -5.85
CA PRO A 225 -8.72 19.91 -5.20
C PRO A 225 -7.86 18.78 -5.76
N VAL A 226 -8.47 17.70 -6.27
CA VAL A 226 -7.74 16.59 -6.92
C VAL A 226 -7.12 17.04 -8.23
N LEU A 227 -7.87 17.76 -9.07
CA LEU A 227 -7.35 18.32 -10.32
C LEU A 227 -6.32 19.43 -10.07
N ALA A 228 -6.51 20.24 -9.04
CA ALA A 228 -5.53 21.25 -8.62
C ALA A 228 -4.21 20.60 -8.17
N ALA A 229 -4.26 19.58 -7.31
CA ALA A 229 -3.08 18.83 -6.89
C ALA A 229 -2.37 18.16 -8.09
N LEU A 230 -3.12 17.60 -9.05
CA LEU A 230 -2.55 17.06 -10.28
C LEU A 230 -1.82 18.15 -11.09
N ALA A 231 -2.43 19.31 -11.28
CA ALA A 231 -1.83 20.42 -12.02
C ALA A 231 -0.57 20.95 -11.31
N LEU A 232 -0.65 21.16 -9.99
CA LEU A 232 0.43 21.71 -9.18
C LEU A 232 1.54 20.70 -8.89
N SER A 233 1.29 19.39 -9.07
CA SER A 233 2.34 18.38 -9.09
C SER A 233 3.32 18.61 -10.24
N LEU A 234 2.89 19.25 -11.33
CA LEU A 234 3.70 19.51 -12.55
C LEU A 234 4.43 18.26 -13.09
N SER A 235 3.87 17.07 -12.81
CA SER A 235 4.38 15.79 -13.29
C SER A 235 3.76 15.45 -14.65
N ARG A 236 4.57 15.50 -15.71
CA ARG A 236 4.16 15.17 -17.08
C ARG A 236 3.63 13.73 -17.16
N GLY A 237 4.31 12.79 -16.50
CA GLY A 237 3.89 11.39 -16.40
C GLY A 237 2.52 11.24 -15.74
N ALA A 238 2.26 11.98 -14.66
CA ALA A 238 0.96 11.97 -14.01
C ALA A 238 -0.14 12.57 -14.89
N TRP A 239 0.12 13.63 -15.64
CA TRP A 239 -0.86 14.22 -16.56
C TRP A 239 -1.25 13.26 -17.67
N MET A 240 -0.27 12.59 -18.29
CA MET A 240 -0.50 11.57 -19.31
C MET A 240 -1.24 10.36 -18.73
N GLY A 241 -0.83 9.90 -17.55
CA GLY A 241 -1.51 8.82 -16.83
C GLY A 241 -2.95 9.16 -16.48
N ALA A 242 -3.24 10.37 -16.02
CA ALA A 242 -4.59 10.83 -15.67
C ALA A 242 -5.48 10.97 -16.91
N ALA A 243 -4.92 11.45 -18.03
CA ALA A 243 -5.61 11.51 -19.31
C ALA A 243 -5.99 10.09 -19.78
N ALA A 244 -5.06 9.13 -19.73
CA ALA A 244 -5.33 7.73 -20.04
C ALA A 244 -6.38 7.12 -19.09
N ALA A 245 -6.26 7.35 -17.78
CA ALA A 245 -7.22 6.88 -16.78
C ALA A 245 -8.63 7.40 -17.07
N THR A 246 -8.74 8.69 -17.40
CA THR A 246 -10.01 9.35 -17.70
C THR A 246 -10.61 8.85 -19.01
N ALA A 247 -9.80 8.68 -20.06
CA ALA A 247 -10.24 8.11 -21.33
C ALA A 247 -10.80 6.69 -21.13
N VAL A 248 -10.06 5.83 -20.42
CA VAL A 248 -10.51 4.47 -20.09
C VAL A 248 -11.80 4.50 -19.26
N LEU A 249 -11.89 5.38 -18.26
CA LEU A 249 -13.10 5.51 -17.44
C LEU A 249 -14.32 5.86 -18.29
N VAL A 250 -14.19 6.80 -19.22
CA VAL A 250 -15.28 7.24 -20.09
C VAL A 250 -15.66 6.17 -21.11
N LEU A 251 -14.68 5.41 -21.64
CA LEU A 251 -14.94 4.26 -22.51
C LEU A 251 -15.75 3.17 -21.79
N VAL A 252 -15.42 2.88 -20.53
CA VAL A 252 -16.11 1.85 -19.73
C VAL A 252 -17.43 2.36 -19.13
N LEU A 253 -17.53 3.66 -18.83
CA LEU A 253 -18.71 4.32 -18.28
C LEU A 253 -19.12 5.50 -19.17
N PRO A 254 -19.70 5.27 -20.36
CA PRO A 254 -19.99 6.31 -21.35
C PRO A 254 -20.98 7.38 -20.87
N ARG A 255 -21.78 7.06 -19.84
CA ARG A 255 -22.63 8.06 -19.15
C ARG A 255 -21.84 9.23 -18.53
N LEU A 256 -20.52 9.11 -18.39
CA LEU A 256 -19.64 10.16 -17.86
C LEU A 256 -19.11 11.10 -18.95
N VAL A 257 -19.27 10.78 -20.25
CA VAL A 257 -18.79 11.62 -21.38
C VAL A 257 -19.19 13.09 -21.20
N PRO A 258 -20.46 13.45 -20.94
CA PRO A 258 -20.84 14.86 -20.89
C PRO A 258 -20.18 15.61 -19.72
N ALA A 259 -20.07 14.96 -18.56
CA ALA A 259 -19.45 15.57 -17.38
C ALA A 259 -17.95 15.79 -17.59
N VAL A 260 -17.26 14.82 -18.19
CA VAL A 260 -15.83 14.95 -18.51
C VAL A 260 -15.61 16.00 -19.60
N ALA A 261 -16.45 16.04 -20.65
CA ALA A 261 -16.35 17.05 -21.70
C ALA A 261 -16.53 18.48 -21.15
N ILE A 262 -17.49 18.69 -20.24
CA ILE A 262 -17.67 19.97 -19.55
C ILE A 262 -16.43 20.33 -18.71
N ALA A 263 -15.90 19.37 -17.94
CA ALA A 263 -14.70 19.59 -17.13
C ALA A 263 -13.48 19.95 -17.99
N LEU A 264 -13.24 19.22 -19.08
CA LEU A 264 -12.18 19.51 -20.04
C LEU A 264 -12.36 20.87 -20.70
N GLY A 265 -13.59 21.23 -21.11
CA GLY A 265 -13.89 22.56 -21.65
C GLY A 265 -13.60 23.69 -20.66
N GLY A 266 -13.94 23.48 -19.38
CA GLY A 266 -13.63 24.41 -18.29
C GLY A 266 -12.12 24.56 -18.08
N VAL A 267 -11.38 23.46 -17.99
CA VAL A 267 -9.92 23.47 -17.87
C VAL A 267 -9.27 24.18 -19.06
N SER A 268 -9.67 23.85 -20.30
CA SER A 268 -9.14 24.50 -21.50
C SER A 268 -9.43 26.00 -21.53
N THR A 269 -10.60 26.43 -21.07
CA THR A 269 -10.96 27.85 -20.96
C THR A 269 -10.07 28.57 -19.94
N VAL A 270 -9.82 27.95 -18.79
CA VAL A 270 -8.92 28.50 -17.76
C VAL A 270 -7.49 28.60 -18.30
N VAL A 271 -6.96 27.53 -18.91
CA VAL A 271 -5.60 27.51 -19.47
C VAL A 271 -5.44 28.58 -20.57
N LEU A 272 -6.42 28.69 -21.48
CA LEU A 272 -6.40 29.72 -22.53
C LEU A 272 -6.49 31.13 -21.92
N GLY A 273 -7.34 31.33 -20.92
CA GLY A 273 -7.43 32.61 -20.20
C GLY A 273 -6.10 32.99 -19.56
N LEU A 274 -5.44 32.06 -18.86
CA LEU A 274 -4.12 32.29 -18.26
C LEU A 274 -3.05 32.58 -19.33
N ALA A 275 -3.08 31.90 -20.47
CA ALA A 275 -2.14 32.13 -21.56
C ALA A 275 -2.30 33.51 -22.20
N LEU A 276 -3.55 33.97 -22.40
CA LEU A 276 -3.86 35.26 -23.02
C LEU A 276 -3.60 36.46 -22.10
N LEU A 277 -3.69 36.27 -20.78
CA LEU A 277 -3.52 37.33 -19.79
C LEU A 277 -2.05 37.66 -19.48
N GLY A 278 -1.08 36.96 -20.07
CA GLY A 278 0.35 37.24 -19.87
C GLY A 278 0.76 37.15 -18.40
N THR A 279 0.37 36.07 -17.72
CA THR A 279 0.46 35.96 -16.25
C THR A 279 1.89 35.89 -15.72
N THR A 280 2.16 36.54 -14.60
CA THR A 280 3.32 36.30 -13.73
C THR A 280 2.97 35.30 -12.61
N GLY A 281 3.95 34.64 -12.01
CA GLY A 281 3.76 33.71 -10.88
C GLY A 281 3.42 32.25 -11.28
N PRO A 282 2.74 31.47 -10.41
CA PRO A 282 2.49 30.02 -10.58
C PRO A 282 1.87 29.61 -11.92
N ALA A 283 0.98 30.45 -12.46
CA ALA A 283 0.33 30.19 -13.76
C ALA A 283 1.33 30.18 -14.92
N ALA A 284 2.36 31.04 -14.87
CA ALA A 284 3.42 31.09 -15.88
C ALA A 284 4.25 29.80 -15.88
N VAL A 285 4.51 29.26 -14.69
CA VAL A 285 5.23 27.98 -14.49
C VAL A 285 4.43 26.80 -15.03
N VAL A 286 3.10 26.78 -14.84
CA VAL A 286 2.23 25.75 -15.43
C VAL A 286 2.27 25.81 -16.96
N LEU A 287 2.19 27.01 -17.54
CA LEU A 287 2.24 27.21 -18.99
C LEU A 287 3.62 26.83 -19.59
N SER A 288 4.72 27.20 -18.94
CA SER A 288 6.06 26.77 -19.36
C SER A 288 6.20 25.24 -19.30
N ARG A 289 5.65 24.62 -18.26
CA ARG A 289 5.65 23.16 -18.11
C ARG A 289 4.85 22.47 -19.22
N ILE A 290 3.70 23.00 -19.61
CA ILE A 290 2.91 22.48 -20.75
C ILE A 290 3.72 22.62 -22.05
N GLY A 291 4.37 23.76 -22.28
CA GLY A 291 5.25 23.97 -23.45
C GLY A 291 6.39 22.94 -23.53
N SER A 292 6.94 22.52 -22.38
CA SER A 292 7.99 21.50 -22.31
C SER A 292 7.55 20.07 -22.71
N LEU A 293 6.26 19.82 -22.92
CA LEU A 293 5.78 18.52 -23.42
C LEU A 293 6.23 18.25 -24.87
N GLY A 294 6.47 19.29 -25.67
CA GLY A 294 6.89 19.19 -27.07
C GLY A 294 8.40 19.05 -27.28
N ASP A 295 9.22 19.18 -26.22
CA ASP A 295 10.69 19.08 -26.30
C ASP A 295 11.25 18.34 -25.07
N PRO A 296 11.18 17.00 -25.06
CA PRO A 296 11.58 16.18 -23.91
C PRO A 296 13.08 16.23 -23.61
N SER A 297 13.91 16.53 -24.60
CA SER A 297 15.38 16.45 -24.61
C SER A 297 16.11 17.61 -23.92
N ARG A 298 15.39 18.62 -23.43
CA ARG A 298 16.00 19.89 -22.96
C ARG A 298 16.31 19.98 -21.46
N SER A 299 16.05 18.94 -20.67
CA SER A 299 16.38 18.99 -19.23
C SER A 299 17.88 18.74 -19.03
N PRO A 300 18.64 19.73 -18.52
CA PRO A 300 20.10 19.62 -18.36
C PRO A 300 20.52 18.47 -17.43
N ASP A 301 19.63 18.09 -16.50
CA ASP A 301 19.88 17.12 -15.43
C ASP A 301 19.14 15.77 -15.67
N ASP A 302 18.81 15.42 -16.93
CA ASP A 302 18.14 14.15 -17.23
C ASP A 302 19.14 13.00 -17.42
N HIS A 303 19.42 12.27 -16.34
CA HIS A 303 20.31 11.11 -16.32
C HIS A 303 19.66 9.81 -16.83
N ARG A 304 18.40 9.86 -17.32
CA ARG A 304 17.69 8.66 -17.79
C ARG A 304 18.42 7.84 -18.86
N PRO A 305 19.10 8.43 -19.87
CA PRO A 305 19.83 7.64 -20.85
C PRO A 305 20.87 6.71 -20.18
N GLN A 306 21.70 7.24 -19.28
CA GLN A 306 22.69 6.45 -18.54
C GLN A 306 22.02 5.42 -17.62
N ILE A 307 20.92 5.79 -16.96
CA ILE A 307 20.15 4.89 -16.09
C ILE A 307 19.55 3.73 -16.89
N TRP A 308 19.10 3.99 -18.12
CA TRP A 308 18.54 2.95 -19.01
C TRP A 308 19.62 2.02 -19.53
N GLU A 309 20.79 2.55 -19.88
CA GLU A 309 21.96 1.74 -20.22
C GLU A 309 22.35 0.82 -19.06
N LEU A 310 22.42 1.34 -17.83
CA LEU A 310 22.66 0.54 -16.62
C LEU A 310 21.59 -0.54 -16.41
N ALA A 311 20.32 -0.21 -16.60
CA ALA A 311 19.23 -1.18 -16.44
C ALA A 311 19.28 -2.29 -17.50
N LEU A 312 19.65 -1.96 -18.74
CA LEU A 312 19.83 -2.92 -19.81
C LEU A 312 21.07 -3.79 -19.60
N ASP A 313 22.15 -3.22 -19.07
CA ASP A 313 23.34 -3.95 -18.66
C ASP A 313 23.04 -4.95 -17.52
N ALA A 314 22.34 -4.52 -16.47
CA ALA A 314 21.85 -5.41 -15.41
C ALA A 314 20.99 -6.57 -15.96
N ALA A 315 20.10 -6.25 -16.90
CA ALA A 315 19.25 -7.25 -17.57
C ALA A 315 20.08 -8.21 -18.44
N ALA A 316 21.11 -7.72 -19.14
CA ALA A 316 22.00 -8.54 -19.95
C ALA A 316 22.89 -9.45 -19.10
N HIS A 317 23.33 -8.97 -17.93
CA HIS A 317 24.11 -9.75 -16.99
C HIS A 317 23.31 -10.94 -16.42
N ARG A 318 22.02 -10.74 -16.12
CA ARG A 318 21.12 -11.79 -15.61
C ARG A 318 19.78 -11.80 -16.36
N PRO A 319 19.72 -12.38 -17.58
CA PRO A 319 18.54 -12.25 -18.45
C PRO A 319 17.29 -12.96 -17.95
N VAL A 320 17.42 -14.01 -17.13
CA VAL A 320 16.26 -14.79 -16.67
C VAL A 320 15.66 -14.21 -15.40
N THR A 321 16.48 -13.97 -14.38
CA THR A 321 16.05 -13.58 -13.03
C THR A 321 16.34 -12.13 -12.67
N GLY A 322 17.10 -11.40 -13.50
CA GLY A 322 17.55 -10.05 -13.18
C GLY A 322 18.53 -10.02 -12.01
N VAL A 323 18.90 -8.80 -11.60
CA VAL A 323 19.80 -8.56 -10.46
C VAL A 323 19.09 -8.63 -9.10
N GLY A 324 17.80 -8.97 -9.07
CA GLY A 324 16.97 -9.01 -7.86
C GLY A 324 16.15 -7.73 -7.65
N ALA A 325 14.97 -7.87 -7.05
CA ALA A 325 14.11 -6.73 -6.68
C ALA A 325 14.86 -5.71 -5.80
N GLY A 326 14.86 -4.43 -6.19
CA GLY A 326 15.68 -3.40 -5.54
C GLY A 326 17.18 -3.48 -5.83
N GLY A 327 17.62 -4.33 -6.76
CA GLY A 327 19.04 -4.55 -7.02
C GLY A 327 19.69 -3.53 -7.95
N LEU A 328 18.92 -2.66 -8.64
CA LEU A 328 19.49 -1.73 -9.61
C LEU A 328 20.45 -0.71 -8.97
N GLU A 329 20.13 -0.25 -7.76
CA GLU A 329 20.98 0.66 -6.99
C GLU A 329 22.32 0.00 -6.64
N THR A 330 22.28 -1.21 -6.08
CA THR A 330 23.47 -2.01 -5.77
C THR A 330 24.23 -2.44 -7.02
N TRP A 331 23.55 -2.57 -8.17
CA TRP A 331 24.22 -2.84 -9.44
C TRP A 331 24.99 -1.62 -9.94
N ALA A 332 24.45 -0.41 -9.75
CA ALA A 332 25.11 0.84 -10.10
C ALA A 332 26.47 0.96 -9.40
N THR A 333 26.52 0.70 -8.09
CA THR A 333 27.78 0.78 -7.31
C THR A 333 28.80 -0.29 -7.74
N ARG A 334 28.34 -1.49 -8.08
CA ARG A 334 29.24 -2.62 -8.39
C ARG A 334 29.87 -2.60 -9.78
N THR A 335 29.40 -1.76 -10.69
CA THR A 335 29.71 -1.91 -12.13
C THR A 335 30.54 -0.75 -12.71
N ASP A 336 31.33 -0.05 -11.89
CA ASP A 336 32.12 1.14 -12.30
C ASP A 336 31.30 2.09 -13.20
N SER A 337 30.06 2.33 -12.77
CA SER A 337 29.10 3.11 -13.54
C SER A 337 29.40 4.59 -13.38
N ALA A 338 29.14 5.39 -14.40
CA ALA A 338 29.13 6.85 -14.28
C ALA A 338 28.08 7.35 -13.25
N LEU A 339 27.22 6.47 -12.73
CA LEU A 339 26.19 6.74 -11.73
C LEU A 339 26.54 6.23 -10.33
N THR A 340 27.77 5.76 -10.07
CA THR A 340 28.17 5.25 -8.74
C THR A 340 27.99 6.28 -7.62
N LEU A 341 28.24 7.57 -7.91
CA LEU A 341 28.09 8.66 -6.93
C LEU A 341 26.63 9.10 -6.72
N GLU A 342 25.72 8.76 -7.65
CA GLU A 342 24.29 9.08 -7.56
C GLU A 342 23.46 7.89 -8.08
N THR A 343 23.44 6.82 -7.29
CA THR A 343 22.86 5.56 -7.76
C THR A 343 21.34 5.62 -7.94
N PRO A 344 20.80 5.21 -9.10
CA PRO A 344 19.37 5.24 -9.33
C PRO A 344 18.66 4.13 -8.56
N LEU A 345 17.67 4.52 -7.74
CA LEU A 345 16.76 3.56 -7.10
C LEU A 345 16.01 2.70 -8.13
N HIS A 346 15.73 3.21 -9.34
CA HIS A 346 15.01 2.50 -10.39
C HIS A 346 15.24 3.12 -11.77
N ALA A 347 14.83 2.44 -12.84
CA ALA A 347 15.09 2.88 -14.21
C ALA A 347 14.21 4.05 -14.69
N HIS A 348 13.41 4.66 -13.81
CA HIS A 348 12.36 5.64 -14.18
C HIS A 348 11.45 5.13 -15.32
N ASN A 349 11.31 3.82 -15.43
CA ASN A 349 10.52 3.12 -16.43
C ASN A 349 10.17 1.75 -15.86
N LEU A 350 8.88 1.46 -15.75
CA LEU A 350 8.33 0.23 -15.18
C LEU A 350 8.87 -1.01 -15.90
N VAL A 351 8.92 -0.98 -17.23
CA VAL A 351 9.36 -2.11 -18.05
C VAL A 351 10.83 -2.39 -17.83
N LEU A 352 11.68 -1.35 -17.93
CA LEU A 352 13.13 -1.50 -17.75
C LEU A 352 13.48 -1.92 -16.32
N THR A 353 12.79 -1.37 -15.31
CA THR A 353 13.01 -1.75 -13.91
C THR A 353 12.62 -3.21 -13.67
N VAL A 354 11.46 -3.66 -14.17
CA VAL A 354 11.06 -5.07 -14.02
C VAL A 354 12.02 -6.00 -14.76
N LEU A 355 12.46 -5.60 -15.96
CA LEU A 355 13.40 -6.37 -16.77
C LEU A 355 14.78 -6.47 -16.09
N SER A 356 15.32 -5.37 -15.55
CA SER A 356 16.62 -5.37 -14.88
C SER A 356 16.58 -6.14 -13.56
N GLU A 357 15.52 -5.99 -12.77
CA GLU A 357 15.46 -6.55 -11.41
C GLU A 357 14.94 -7.98 -11.35
N THR A 358 14.06 -8.37 -12.26
CA THR A 358 13.41 -9.70 -12.25
C THR A 358 13.52 -10.46 -13.57
N GLY A 359 14.28 -9.91 -14.53
CA GLY A 359 14.60 -10.56 -15.80
C GLY A 359 13.37 -10.86 -16.66
N ALA A 360 13.55 -11.81 -17.58
CA ALA A 360 12.49 -12.31 -18.44
C ALA A 360 11.30 -12.88 -17.64
N VAL A 361 11.52 -13.48 -16.46
CA VAL A 361 10.45 -14.01 -15.62
C VAL A 361 9.49 -12.91 -15.18
N GLY A 362 10.01 -11.81 -14.65
CA GLY A 362 9.20 -10.64 -14.29
C GLY A 362 8.57 -9.95 -15.49
N ALA A 363 9.29 -9.84 -16.60
CA ALA A 363 8.75 -9.25 -17.84
C ALA A 363 7.55 -10.05 -18.38
N LEU A 364 7.60 -11.38 -18.34
CA LEU A 364 6.47 -12.25 -18.73
C LEU A 364 5.26 -12.05 -17.80
N VAL A 365 5.48 -11.87 -16.50
CA VAL A 365 4.41 -11.54 -15.55
C VAL A 365 3.80 -10.18 -15.86
N LEU A 366 4.61 -9.18 -16.18
CA LEU A 366 4.14 -7.84 -16.56
C LEU A 366 3.29 -7.88 -17.84
N VAL A 367 3.71 -8.65 -18.85
CA VAL A 367 2.93 -8.89 -20.08
C VAL A 367 1.61 -9.59 -19.75
N ALA A 368 1.63 -10.65 -18.93
CA ALA A 368 0.43 -11.36 -18.52
C ALA A 368 -0.56 -10.43 -17.77
N LEU A 369 -0.05 -9.56 -16.91
CA LEU A 369 -0.84 -8.54 -16.21
C LEU A 369 -1.46 -7.54 -17.18
N ALA A 370 -0.69 -7.04 -18.14
CA ALA A 370 -1.19 -6.12 -19.16
C ALA A 370 -2.32 -6.78 -19.99
N LEU A 371 -2.14 -8.05 -20.40
CA LEU A 371 -3.16 -8.78 -21.15
C LEU A 371 -4.44 -9.01 -20.33
N VAL A 372 -4.33 -9.37 -19.05
CA VAL A 372 -5.51 -9.55 -18.17
C VAL A 372 -6.20 -8.22 -17.88
N LEU A 373 -5.43 -7.14 -17.72
CA LEU A 373 -5.98 -5.78 -17.57
C LEU A 373 -6.75 -5.37 -18.82
N LEU A 374 -6.17 -5.53 -20.02
CA LEU A 374 -6.81 -5.23 -21.30
C LEU A 374 -8.07 -6.08 -21.51
N HIS A 375 -8.02 -7.38 -21.19
CA HIS A 375 -9.19 -8.25 -21.24
C HIS A 375 -10.29 -7.78 -20.26
N GLY A 376 -9.91 -7.41 -19.05
CA GLY A 376 -10.82 -6.84 -18.05
C GLY A 376 -11.49 -5.56 -18.53
N LEU A 377 -10.72 -4.66 -19.14
CA LEU A 377 -11.22 -3.41 -19.74
C LEU A 377 -12.17 -3.68 -20.92
N TRP A 378 -11.82 -4.59 -21.83
CA TRP A 378 -12.66 -4.96 -22.96
C TRP A 378 -14.01 -5.52 -22.48
N ARG A 379 -13.99 -6.42 -21.48
CA ARG A 379 -15.22 -6.92 -20.87
C ARG A 379 -16.01 -5.81 -20.18
N ALA A 380 -15.31 -4.89 -19.51
CA ALA A 380 -15.95 -3.81 -18.81
C ALA A 380 -16.66 -2.83 -19.76
N ALA A 381 -16.08 -2.57 -20.92
CA ALA A 381 -16.64 -1.71 -21.97
C ALA A 381 -17.79 -2.36 -22.76
N THR A 382 -17.76 -3.69 -22.92
CA THR A 382 -18.78 -4.45 -23.68
C THR A 382 -19.95 -4.95 -22.83
N SER A 383 -19.94 -4.72 -21.52
CA SER A 383 -20.98 -5.17 -20.60
C SER A 383 -21.34 -4.13 -19.55
N THR A 384 -22.53 -4.26 -18.95
CA THR A 384 -22.94 -3.36 -17.86
C THR A 384 -22.07 -3.58 -16.63
N THR A 385 -21.10 -2.70 -16.43
CA THR A 385 -20.09 -2.83 -15.38
C THR A 385 -20.33 -1.89 -14.22
N SER A 386 -20.13 -2.39 -13.00
CA SER A 386 -20.21 -1.55 -11.81
C SER A 386 -19.02 -0.60 -11.74
N TRP A 387 -19.23 0.63 -11.26
CA TRP A 387 -18.15 1.56 -10.96
C TRP A 387 -17.09 0.97 -10.00
N LEU A 388 -17.49 0.02 -9.13
CA LEU A 388 -16.60 -0.71 -8.23
C LEU A 388 -15.50 -1.49 -8.96
N VAL A 389 -15.70 -1.78 -10.24
CA VAL A 389 -14.76 -2.49 -11.11
C VAL A 389 -14.20 -1.54 -12.17
N ALA A 390 -15.06 -0.76 -12.82
CA ALA A 390 -14.65 0.14 -13.89
C ALA A 390 -13.63 1.20 -13.42
N ALA A 391 -13.85 1.82 -12.26
CA ALA A 391 -12.97 2.89 -11.80
C ALA A 391 -11.58 2.39 -11.34
N PRO A 392 -11.46 1.30 -10.56
CA PRO A 392 -10.16 0.71 -10.27
C PRO A 392 -9.41 0.24 -11.52
N LEU A 393 -10.09 -0.36 -12.50
CA LEU A 393 -9.46 -0.75 -13.77
C LEU A 393 -8.92 0.47 -14.53
N ALA A 394 -9.68 1.56 -14.57
CA ALA A 394 -9.25 2.81 -15.19
C ALA A 394 -8.04 3.44 -14.48
N GLY A 395 -8.02 3.42 -13.14
CA GLY A 395 -6.89 3.89 -12.33
C GLY A 395 -5.61 3.08 -12.59
N LEU A 396 -5.71 1.75 -12.61
CA LEU A 396 -4.59 0.87 -12.94
C LEU A 396 -4.08 1.07 -14.37
N ALA A 397 -4.97 1.29 -15.34
CA ALA A 397 -4.59 1.57 -16.72
C ALA A 397 -3.83 2.90 -16.86
N GLY A 398 -4.32 3.97 -16.23
CA GLY A 398 -3.63 5.24 -16.22
C GLY A 398 -2.29 5.18 -15.49
N ALA A 399 -2.24 4.44 -14.39
CA ALA A 399 -1.01 4.23 -13.67
C ALA A 399 0.01 3.43 -14.50
N ALA A 400 -0.42 2.41 -15.27
CA ALA A 400 0.45 1.71 -16.21
C ALA A 400 1.05 2.65 -17.28
N VAL A 401 0.27 3.63 -17.77
CA VAL A 401 0.78 4.66 -18.70
C VAL A 401 1.79 5.59 -18.02
N HIS A 402 1.53 6.03 -16.78
CA HIS A 402 2.53 6.76 -15.99
C HIS A 402 3.79 5.91 -15.80
N GLY A 403 3.64 4.61 -15.54
CA GLY A 403 4.72 3.63 -15.42
C GLY A 403 5.69 3.59 -16.60
N LEU A 404 5.29 4.00 -17.79
CA LEU A 404 6.18 4.08 -18.96
C LEU A 404 7.15 5.27 -18.90
N ILE A 405 6.85 6.27 -18.06
CA ILE A 405 7.57 7.54 -17.95
C ILE A 405 8.31 7.66 -16.62
N ASP A 406 7.78 7.04 -15.56
CA ASP A 406 8.38 7.06 -14.23
C ASP A 406 7.99 5.82 -13.40
N MET A 407 8.71 5.57 -12.30
CA MET A 407 8.52 4.41 -11.44
C MET A 407 8.24 4.78 -9.96
N PRO A 408 7.19 5.58 -9.65
CA PRO A 408 6.88 5.97 -8.26
C PRO A 408 6.39 4.81 -7.38
N TRP A 409 6.30 3.60 -7.93
CA TRP A 409 5.73 2.39 -7.33
C TRP A 409 6.58 1.76 -6.23
N ARG A 410 7.77 2.29 -5.95
CA ARG A 410 8.56 1.94 -4.75
C ARG A 410 7.96 2.51 -3.47
N ASN A 411 7.18 3.58 -3.57
CA ASN A 411 6.52 4.18 -2.42
C ASN A 411 5.46 3.21 -1.84
N PRO A 412 5.57 2.78 -0.57
CA PRO A 412 4.67 1.79 0.02
C PRO A 412 3.19 2.16 -0.06
N ALA A 413 2.85 3.45 0.03
CA ALA A 413 1.47 3.92 -0.05
C ALA A 413 0.89 3.75 -1.47
N LEU A 414 1.70 4.04 -2.50
CA LEU A 414 1.32 3.87 -3.89
C LEU A 414 1.18 2.39 -4.24
N THR A 415 2.15 1.56 -3.83
CA THR A 415 2.10 0.10 -4.04
C THR A 415 0.87 -0.50 -3.35
N ALA A 416 0.61 -0.14 -2.09
CA ALA A 416 -0.57 -0.62 -1.36
C ALA A 416 -1.87 -0.20 -2.08
N THR A 417 -1.96 1.05 -2.51
CA THR A 417 -3.13 1.56 -3.25
C THR A 417 -3.35 0.80 -4.55
N ALA A 418 -2.29 0.52 -5.31
CA ALA A 418 -2.36 -0.27 -6.53
C ALA A 418 -2.88 -1.69 -6.26
N TRP A 419 -2.40 -2.36 -5.21
CA TRP A 419 -2.90 -3.66 -4.79
C TRP A 419 -4.38 -3.62 -4.40
N LEU A 420 -4.81 -2.60 -3.66
CA LEU A 420 -6.22 -2.41 -3.32
C LEU A 420 -7.08 -2.19 -4.57
N LEU A 421 -6.61 -1.41 -5.54
CA LEU A 421 -7.31 -1.25 -6.81
C LEU A 421 -7.37 -2.56 -7.60
N ALA A 422 -6.30 -3.37 -7.63
CA ALA A 422 -6.31 -4.69 -8.26
C ALA A 422 -7.32 -5.64 -7.61
N GLY A 423 -7.43 -5.63 -6.28
CA GLY A 423 -8.45 -6.38 -5.56
C GLY A 423 -9.89 -5.87 -5.80
N ALA A 424 -10.07 -4.56 -5.93
CA ALA A 424 -11.37 -3.94 -6.18
C ALA A 424 -11.86 -4.14 -7.63
N ALA A 425 -10.96 -3.99 -8.61
CA ALA A 425 -11.14 -4.21 -10.05
C ALA A 425 -11.65 -5.61 -10.39
N ALA A 426 -11.56 -6.52 -9.43
CA ALA A 426 -11.74 -7.92 -9.65
C ALA A 426 -13.23 -8.33 -9.56
N HIS A 427 -13.77 -8.85 -10.67
CA HIS A 427 -15.05 -9.52 -10.69
C HIS A 427 -14.88 -10.98 -10.24
N VAL A 428 -15.47 -11.37 -9.10
CA VAL A 428 -15.76 -12.78 -8.87
C VAL A 428 -16.79 -13.17 -9.91
N HIS A 429 -16.42 -14.02 -10.87
CA HIS A 429 -17.38 -14.67 -11.75
C HIS A 429 -18.40 -15.38 -10.86
N ARG A 430 -19.60 -14.80 -10.72
CA ARG A 430 -20.73 -15.62 -10.30
C ARG A 430 -20.94 -16.61 -11.43
N PRO A 431 -20.88 -17.93 -11.18
CA PRO A 431 -21.39 -18.87 -12.16
C PRO A 431 -22.79 -18.41 -12.55
N LEU A 432 -23.06 -18.38 -13.85
CA LEU A 432 -24.39 -18.15 -14.39
C LEU A 432 -25.34 -19.03 -13.57
N ARG A 433 -26.35 -18.41 -12.94
CA ARG A 433 -27.35 -19.14 -12.15
C ARG A 433 -27.78 -20.39 -12.93
N PRO A 434 -27.75 -21.59 -12.34
CA PRO A 434 -28.56 -22.69 -12.86
C PRO A 434 -29.99 -22.17 -12.99
N ARG A 435 -30.57 -22.45 -14.15
CA ARG A 435 -31.96 -22.21 -14.56
C ARG A 435 -32.89 -22.28 -13.34
N ALA A 436 -33.78 -21.30 -13.20
CA ALA A 436 -34.85 -21.32 -12.20
C ALA A 436 -35.40 -22.76 -12.09
N GLU A 437 -35.37 -23.34 -10.90
CA GLU A 437 -36.11 -24.56 -10.62
C GLU A 437 -37.52 -24.34 -11.14
N ARG A 438 -37.92 -25.14 -12.13
CA ARG A 438 -39.33 -25.20 -12.52
C ARG A 438 -40.09 -25.49 -11.23
N PRO A 439 -41.14 -24.72 -10.88
CA PRO A 439 -41.95 -25.06 -9.72
C PRO A 439 -42.37 -26.51 -9.90
N THR A 440 -42.00 -27.35 -8.93
CA THR A 440 -42.49 -28.72 -8.84
C THR A 440 -44.00 -28.62 -8.81
N VAL A 441 -44.65 -28.99 -9.91
CA VAL A 441 -46.08 -29.21 -9.94
C VAL A 441 -46.30 -30.40 -9.02
N THR A 442 -46.59 -30.16 -7.75
CA THR A 442 -47.21 -31.16 -6.89
C THR A 442 -48.51 -31.56 -7.56
N PRO A 443 -48.72 -32.84 -7.89
CA PRO A 443 -50.04 -33.29 -8.32
C PRO A 443 -51.00 -32.98 -7.17
N ARG A 444 -52.03 -32.19 -7.47
CA ARG A 444 -53.20 -32.04 -6.60
C ARG A 444 -53.77 -33.44 -6.41
N THR A 445 -53.52 -34.07 -5.27
CA THR A 445 -54.34 -35.21 -4.84
C THR A 445 -55.70 -34.63 -4.46
N THR A 446 -56.64 -34.74 -5.40
CA THR A 446 -58.05 -34.52 -5.17
C THR A 446 -58.50 -35.40 -4.01
N ARG A 447 -59.05 -34.75 -2.97
CA ARG A 447 -59.96 -35.40 -2.03
C ARG A 447 -61.12 -35.99 -2.83
N ALA A 448 -61.34 -37.29 -2.69
CA ALA A 448 -62.64 -37.90 -2.91
C ALA A 448 -63.02 -38.61 -1.61
N HIS A 449 -64.10 -38.11 -1.00
CA HIS A 449 -64.89 -38.81 0.00
C HIS A 449 -65.74 -39.87 -0.71
N ASP A 450 -65.83 -41.07 -0.11
CA ASP A 450 -66.94 -42.03 -0.07
C ASP A 450 -66.37 -43.46 -0.05
N GLN A 451 -66.89 -44.48 0.63
CA GLN A 451 -67.77 -44.68 1.77
C GLN A 451 -67.66 -46.20 2.07
N ALA A 452 -67.77 -46.58 3.35
CA ALA A 452 -68.23 -47.86 3.91
C ALA A 452 -67.78 -49.23 3.31
N ALA A 453 -67.16 -50.07 4.15
CA ALA A 453 -67.69 -51.40 4.53
C ALA A 453 -66.72 -52.16 5.46
N THR A 454 -67.16 -52.36 6.71
CA THR A 454 -67.09 -53.61 7.49
C THR A 454 -66.00 -54.65 7.15
N THR A 455 -65.17 -55.02 8.12
CA THR A 455 -65.40 -56.23 8.95
C THR A 455 -64.30 -56.45 9.98
N ASP A 456 -64.80 -57.01 11.07
CA ASP A 456 -64.21 -57.47 12.31
C ASP A 456 -63.24 -58.66 12.10
N ARG A 457 -62.08 -58.65 12.78
CA ARG A 457 -61.45 -59.79 13.48
C ARG A 457 -60.00 -59.50 13.92
N ALA A 458 -59.78 -59.63 15.22
CA ALA A 458 -58.48 -59.86 15.87
C ALA A 458 -58.12 -61.37 15.84
N PRO A 459 -57.04 -61.83 16.51
CA PRO A 459 -55.62 -61.56 16.30
C PRO A 459 -54.84 -62.88 16.04
N GLU A 460 -53.71 -62.86 15.33
CA GLU A 460 -52.79 -64.02 15.31
C GLU A 460 -51.32 -63.64 15.45
N ARG A 461 -50.62 -64.54 16.17
CA ARG A 461 -49.37 -64.33 16.91
C ARG A 461 -48.12 -64.33 16.04
N ALA A 462 -47.11 -63.66 16.60
CA ALA A 462 -45.72 -63.69 16.23
C ALA A 462 -45.11 -65.11 16.17
N VAL A 463 -44.31 -65.35 15.13
CA VAL A 463 -43.18 -66.30 15.15
C VAL A 463 -42.00 -65.67 14.42
N ASP A 464 -41.00 -65.36 15.23
CA ASP A 464 -39.55 -65.50 15.04
C ASP A 464 -38.93 -65.35 13.63
N ARG A 465 -38.13 -64.30 13.45
CA ARG A 465 -37.00 -64.28 12.50
C ARG A 465 -35.74 -63.87 13.27
N THR A 466 -34.77 -64.78 13.26
CA THR A 466 -33.43 -64.67 13.84
C THR A 466 -32.65 -63.44 13.37
N PRO A 467 -31.79 -62.85 14.22
CA PRO A 467 -31.03 -61.65 13.86
C PRO A 467 -29.82 -61.98 12.98
N GLU A 468 -29.68 -61.25 11.86
CA GLU A 468 -28.48 -61.23 11.03
C GLU A 468 -27.30 -60.64 11.81
N GLN A 469 -26.19 -61.39 11.85
CA GLN A 469 -24.94 -61.01 12.48
C GLN A 469 -24.33 -59.78 11.78
N VAL A 470 -24.23 -58.67 12.52
CA VAL A 470 -23.39 -57.53 12.14
C VAL A 470 -21.93 -57.90 12.44
N VAL A 471 -21.13 -58.05 11.39
CA VAL A 471 -19.68 -58.24 11.48
C VAL A 471 -19.03 -56.93 11.92
N ASP A 472 -18.39 -56.95 13.08
CA ASP A 472 -17.63 -55.84 13.64
C ASP A 472 -16.29 -55.69 12.89
N PRO A 473 -15.93 -54.51 12.32
CA PRO A 473 -14.65 -54.33 11.67
C PRO A 473 -13.55 -54.13 12.73
N THR A 474 -12.56 -55.02 12.74
CA THR A 474 -11.35 -54.94 13.58
C THR A 474 -10.63 -53.59 13.44
N PRO A 475 -10.14 -52.97 14.54
CA PRO A 475 -9.48 -51.69 14.48
C PRO A 475 -8.06 -51.85 13.91
N VAL A 476 -7.85 -51.34 12.71
CA VAL A 476 -6.51 -51.19 12.12
C VAL A 476 -5.72 -50.21 12.99
N ARG A 477 -4.70 -50.71 13.71
CA ARG A 477 -3.70 -49.90 14.42
C ARG A 477 -3.00 -48.97 13.42
N ARG A 478 -3.48 -47.72 13.30
CA ARG A 478 -2.75 -46.67 12.58
C ARG A 478 -1.49 -46.34 13.38
N ARG A 479 -0.33 -46.69 12.83
CA ARG A 479 0.98 -46.22 13.33
C ARG A 479 0.92 -44.69 13.46
N ARG A 480 1.35 -44.21 14.63
CA ARG A 480 1.42 -42.79 15.00
C ARG A 480 2.52 -42.09 14.19
N ALA A 481 2.34 -41.99 12.87
CA ALA A 481 3.15 -41.12 12.04
C ALA A 481 2.84 -39.68 12.45
N TRP A 482 3.87 -38.87 12.68
CA TRP A 482 3.69 -37.46 12.99
C TRP A 482 2.81 -36.81 11.90
N PRO A 483 1.87 -35.91 12.24
CA PRO A 483 1.09 -35.24 11.21
C PRO A 483 2.09 -34.51 10.31
N LEU A 484 2.14 -34.83 9.00
CA LEU A 484 2.97 -34.10 8.03
C LEU A 484 2.93 -32.56 8.21
N PRO A 485 1.81 -31.91 8.61
CA PRO A 485 1.78 -30.48 8.93
C PRO A 485 2.69 -30.10 10.09
N THR A 486 2.78 -30.92 11.13
CA THR A 486 3.69 -30.71 12.27
C THR A 486 5.13 -30.90 11.83
N VAL A 487 5.42 -31.89 10.99
CA VAL A 487 6.77 -32.10 10.44
C VAL A 487 7.18 -30.93 9.54
N LEU A 488 6.28 -30.46 8.66
CA LEU A 488 6.51 -29.31 7.80
C LEU A 488 6.67 -28.01 8.59
N ALA A 489 5.90 -27.83 9.67
CA ALA A 489 6.04 -26.69 10.56
C ALA A 489 7.40 -26.68 11.25
N VAL A 490 7.83 -27.83 11.77
CA VAL A 490 9.14 -27.99 12.40
C VAL A 490 10.27 -27.74 11.40
N LEU A 491 10.16 -28.26 10.17
CA LEU A 491 11.15 -28.04 9.11
C LEU A 491 11.17 -26.57 8.66
N ALA A 492 10.01 -25.92 8.51
CA ALA A 492 9.92 -24.51 8.14
C ALA A 492 10.43 -23.60 9.26
N SER A 493 10.14 -23.93 10.52
CA SER A 493 10.68 -23.21 11.68
C SER A 493 12.19 -23.40 11.78
N ALA A 494 12.70 -24.60 11.55
CA ALA A 494 14.14 -24.87 11.50
C ALA A 494 14.81 -24.12 10.34
N ALA A 495 14.19 -24.07 9.16
CA ALA A 495 14.68 -23.31 8.01
C ALA A 495 14.64 -21.79 8.25
N LEU A 496 13.61 -21.27 8.91
CA LEU A 496 13.52 -19.86 9.31
C LEU A 496 14.60 -19.51 10.33
N VAL A 497 14.78 -20.35 11.37
CA VAL A 497 15.81 -20.14 12.39
C VAL A 497 17.21 -20.23 11.77
N ALA A 498 17.46 -21.22 10.91
CA ALA A 498 18.72 -21.33 10.18
C ALA A 498 18.94 -20.12 9.25
N GLY A 499 17.93 -19.71 8.50
CA GLY A 499 18.00 -18.54 7.62
C GLY A 499 18.29 -17.24 8.39
N LEU A 500 17.68 -17.03 9.56
CA LEU A 500 17.96 -15.88 10.42
C LEU A 500 19.31 -15.97 11.14
N TYR A 501 19.79 -17.19 11.42
CA TYR A 501 21.10 -17.44 11.99
C TYR A 501 22.21 -17.07 11.00
N TYR A 502 22.06 -17.48 9.73
CA TYR A 502 23.03 -17.17 8.66
C TYR A 502 22.85 -15.78 8.03
N LEU A 503 21.76 -15.07 8.35
CA LEU A 503 21.59 -13.68 7.91
C LEU A 503 22.65 -12.81 8.63
N PRO A 504 23.47 -12.01 7.94
CA PRO A 504 24.40 -11.10 8.60
C PRO A 504 23.65 -10.11 9.51
N THR A 505 24.19 -9.82 10.69
CA THR A 505 23.74 -8.69 11.52
C THR A 505 24.61 -7.49 11.21
N GLN A 506 23.99 -6.38 10.83
CA GLN A 506 24.69 -5.12 10.64
C GLN A 506 24.30 -4.18 11.77
N HIS A 507 25.29 -3.56 12.39
CA HIS A 507 25.17 -2.58 13.45
C HIS A 507 25.30 -1.19 12.84
N GLU A 508 24.26 -0.38 12.92
CA GLU A 508 24.28 1.01 12.48
C GLU A 508 24.59 1.92 13.68
N ALA A 509 25.71 2.63 13.63
CA ALA A 509 26.11 3.64 14.61
C ALA A 509 25.95 5.04 14.00
N THR A 510 25.54 6.02 14.82
CA THR A 510 25.29 7.38 14.32
C THR A 510 26.11 8.42 15.06
N ALA A 511 26.84 9.25 14.33
CA ALA A 511 27.48 10.47 14.82
C ALA A 511 26.80 11.70 14.19
N VAL A 512 26.90 12.86 14.85
CA VAL A 512 26.29 14.11 14.37
C VAL A 512 27.30 15.23 14.43
N VAL A 513 27.48 15.91 13.30
CA VAL A 513 28.36 17.08 13.15
C VAL A 513 27.50 18.30 12.88
N GLY A 514 27.74 19.39 13.61
CA GLY A 514 27.12 20.68 13.38
C GLY A 514 28.06 21.60 12.64
N LEU A 515 27.58 22.23 11.57
CA LEU A 515 28.31 23.27 10.85
C LEU A 515 27.82 24.66 11.29
N ARG A 516 28.76 25.56 11.55
CA ARG A 516 28.51 26.97 11.88
C ARG A 516 29.41 27.88 11.06
N SER A 517 28.96 29.10 10.77
CA SER A 517 29.83 30.13 10.18
C SER A 517 30.97 30.44 11.13
N GLU A 518 32.17 30.55 10.60
CA GLU A 518 33.27 31.18 11.33
C GLU A 518 32.96 32.68 11.52
N ALA A 519 33.19 33.21 12.71
CA ALA A 519 32.99 34.63 12.98
C ALA A 519 34.19 35.38 12.39
N ALA A 520 33.93 36.27 11.43
CA ALA A 520 34.98 37.04 10.77
C ALA A 520 35.89 37.74 11.78
N SER A 521 37.16 37.35 11.81
CA SER A 521 38.22 38.22 12.30
C SER A 521 38.28 39.46 11.41
N GLU A 522 37.99 40.62 12.01
CA GLU A 522 38.03 41.99 11.45
C GLU A 522 37.99 42.10 9.91
N GLY A 523 36.78 42.05 9.33
CA GLY A 523 36.51 42.58 7.98
C GLY A 523 35.94 41.63 6.93
N GLN A 524 35.75 40.34 7.21
CA GLN A 524 35.08 39.40 6.30
C GLN A 524 33.56 39.28 6.56
N ALA A 525 32.80 38.95 5.52
CA ALA A 525 31.35 38.72 5.62
C ALA A 525 31.07 37.32 6.20
N THR A 526 30.14 37.23 7.15
CA THR A 526 29.66 35.95 7.71
C THR A 526 28.82 35.18 6.70
N THR A 527 29.04 33.86 6.60
CA THR A 527 28.31 32.97 5.70
C THR A 527 26.82 32.98 6.01
N GLY A 528 25.97 33.18 4.99
CA GLY A 528 24.52 33.27 5.18
C GLY A 528 23.87 31.92 5.58
N PRO A 529 22.69 31.90 6.22
CA PRO A 529 22.03 30.67 6.64
C PRO A 529 21.74 29.69 5.48
N ASP A 530 21.35 30.20 4.31
CA ASP A 530 21.06 29.39 3.13
C ASP A 530 22.33 28.85 2.47
N GLU A 531 23.43 29.61 2.56
CA GLU A 531 24.75 29.21 2.06
C GLU A 531 25.38 28.14 2.97
N LEU A 532 25.23 28.27 4.30
CA LEU A 532 25.61 27.24 5.26
C LEU A 532 24.86 25.92 5.06
N LYS A 533 23.58 25.97 4.67
CA LYS A 533 22.81 24.76 4.32
C LYS A 533 23.37 24.10 3.06
N LEU A 534 23.77 24.88 2.06
CA LEU A 534 24.39 24.36 0.84
C LEU A 534 25.75 23.73 1.15
N ILE A 535 26.56 24.38 2.00
CA ILE A 535 27.84 23.83 2.46
C ILE A 535 27.60 22.56 3.26
N ALA A 536 26.57 22.49 4.12
CA ALA A 536 26.22 21.26 4.82
C ALA A 536 25.88 20.10 3.88
N GLN A 537 25.21 20.38 2.75
CA GLN A 537 24.97 19.38 1.71
C GLN A 537 26.28 18.95 1.02
N GLN A 538 27.21 19.88 0.77
CA GLN A 538 28.51 19.53 0.21
C GLN A 538 29.32 18.65 1.16
N TYR A 539 29.29 18.94 2.46
CA TYR A 539 29.91 18.10 3.48
C TYR A 539 29.25 16.73 3.56
N SER A 540 27.92 16.63 3.51
CA SER A 540 27.25 15.33 3.52
C SER A 540 27.63 14.47 2.31
N VAL A 541 27.78 15.07 1.13
CA VAL A 541 28.26 14.36 -0.07
C VAL A 541 29.71 13.93 0.10
N ALA A 542 30.60 14.83 0.52
CA ALA A 542 32.02 14.52 0.70
C ALA A 542 32.28 13.45 1.77
N LEU A 543 31.50 13.44 2.85
CA LEU A 543 31.60 12.46 3.93
C LEU A 543 30.94 11.12 3.60
N SER A 544 30.16 11.07 2.52
CA SER A 544 29.57 9.83 1.98
C SER A 544 30.36 9.29 0.79
N ASP A 545 31.47 9.93 0.41
CA ASP A 545 32.29 9.52 -0.72
C ASP A 545 32.93 8.15 -0.44
N GLU A 546 32.67 7.18 -1.32
CA GLU A 546 33.05 5.78 -1.13
C GLU A 546 34.57 5.62 -1.03
N ALA A 547 35.35 6.38 -1.82
CA ALA A 547 36.81 6.35 -1.75
C ALA A 547 37.35 6.88 -0.41
N ALA A 548 36.74 7.94 0.13
CA ALA A 548 37.11 8.47 1.44
C ALA A 548 36.71 7.52 2.57
N VAL A 549 35.55 6.87 2.46
CA VAL A 549 35.12 5.86 3.45
C VAL A 549 36.01 4.62 3.38
N ASP A 550 36.34 4.13 2.19
CA ASP A 550 37.21 2.96 1.99
C ASP A 550 38.63 3.23 2.53
N GLU A 551 39.20 4.41 2.30
CA GLU A 551 40.48 4.80 2.88
C GLU A 551 40.45 4.76 4.41
N LEU A 552 39.36 5.24 5.01
CA LEU A 552 39.17 5.19 6.47
C LEU A 552 38.92 3.76 6.98
N VAL A 553 38.22 2.92 6.23
CA VAL A 553 38.02 1.51 6.56
C VAL A 553 39.35 0.76 6.54
N ASP A 554 40.19 1.00 5.53
CA ASP A 554 41.54 0.46 5.42
C ASP A 554 42.46 0.98 6.54
N GLU A 555 42.38 2.28 6.88
CA GLU A 555 43.15 2.88 7.98
C GLU A 555 42.79 2.25 9.33
N LEU A 556 41.50 2.02 9.57
CA LEU A 556 40.98 1.45 10.82
C LEU A 556 41.13 -0.08 10.88
N GLY A 557 41.48 -0.74 9.77
CA GLY A 557 41.59 -2.20 9.69
C GLY A 557 40.25 -2.92 9.88
N ILE A 558 39.15 -2.26 9.50
CA ILE A 558 37.77 -2.72 9.62
C ILE A 558 37.39 -3.52 8.36
N PRO A 559 36.41 -4.45 8.39
CA PRO A 559 36.01 -5.19 7.20
C PRO A 559 35.59 -4.28 6.04
N ALA A 560 36.06 -4.59 4.82
CA ALA A 560 35.76 -3.87 3.57
C ALA A 560 34.26 -3.83 3.18
N MET A 561 33.40 -4.51 3.95
CA MET A 561 31.94 -4.49 3.76
C MET A 561 31.26 -3.38 4.57
N SER A 562 32.02 -2.67 5.41
CA SER A 562 31.51 -1.56 6.21
C SER A 562 31.19 -0.36 5.33
N THR A 563 30.06 0.30 5.60
CA THR A 563 29.58 1.42 4.78
C THR A 563 29.25 2.61 5.67
N ALA A 564 29.28 3.81 5.13
CA ALA A 564 28.83 4.99 5.84
C ALA A 564 28.08 5.95 4.92
N GLU A 565 27.09 6.63 5.48
CA GLU A 565 26.28 7.61 4.76
C GLU A 565 26.09 8.84 5.65
N ALA A 566 26.31 10.02 5.10
CA ALA A 566 26.09 11.29 5.76
C ALA A 566 24.89 12.00 5.11
N THR A 567 23.95 12.46 5.95
CA THR A 567 22.71 13.11 5.52
C THR A 567 22.50 14.41 6.28
N VAL A 568 22.00 15.44 5.61
CA VAL A 568 21.67 16.71 6.28
C VAL A 568 20.28 16.63 6.88
N ASP A 569 20.14 16.97 8.16
CA ASP A 569 18.83 17.03 8.82
C ASP A 569 18.00 18.19 8.23
N PRO A 570 16.69 17.99 7.95
CA PRO A 570 15.87 19.00 7.26
C PRO A 570 15.86 20.35 7.97
N GLU A 571 16.03 21.44 7.21
CA GLU A 571 16.06 22.83 7.71
C GLU A 571 17.18 23.14 8.71
N THR A 572 18.20 22.29 8.82
CA THR A 572 19.35 22.49 9.72
C THR A 572 20.68 22.55 8.97
N THR A 573 21.75 22.86 9.70
CA THR A 573 23.15 22.74 9.24
C THR A 573 23.85 21.54 9.88
N THR A 574 23.08 20.59 10.41
CA THR A 574 23.61 19.40 11.06
C THR A 574 23.67 18.24 10.08
N VAL A 575 24.86 17.65 9.97
CA VAL A 575 25.13 16.48 9.16
C VAL A 575 25.13 15.26 10.08
N ARG A 576 24.25 14.30 9.80
CA ARG A 576 24.15 13.04 10.50
C ARG A 576 24.86 11.96 9.72
N ILE A 577 25.85 11.36 10.35
CA ILE A 577 26.65 10.27 9.79
C ILE A 577 26.12 8.97 10.37
N ALA A 578 25.78 8.02 9.51
CA ALA A 578 25.36 6.67 9.87
C ALA A 578 26.35 5.67 9.25
N ALA A 579 27.13 4.99 10.09
CA ALA A 579 28.07 3.95 9.66
C ALA A 579 27.54 2.56 10.04
N ARG A 580 27.79 1.57 9.19
CA ARG A 580 27.33 0.19 9.33
C ARG A 580 28.53 -0.75 9.26
N SER A 581 28.65 -1.64 10.25
CA SER A 581 29.60 -2.76 10.26
C SER A 581 28.95 -4.01 10.85
N ASP A 582 29.60 -5.17 10.72
CA ASP A 582 29.25 -6.41 11.41
C ASP A 582 29.48 -6.32 12.94
N ASP A 583 30.32 -5.40 13.40
CA ASP A 583 30.61 -5.16 14.82
C ASP A 583 30.18 -3.74 15.27
N PRO A 584 29.53 -3.61 16.44
CA PRO A 584 29.07 -2.31 16.94
C PRO A 584 30.19 -1.33 17.30
N GLN A 585 31.36 -1.82 17.71
CA GLN A 585 32.53 -1.00 17.99
C GLN A 585 33.09 -0.45 16.68
N GLU A 586 33.28 -1.30 15.68
CA GLU A 586 33.77 -0.91 14.36
C GLU A 586 32.83 0.12 13.68
N ALA A 587 31.53 -0.10 13.75
CA ALA A 587 30.54 0.85 13.23
C ALA A 587 30.65 2.21 13.94
N SER A 588 30.87 2.21 15.26
CA SER A 588 31.00 3.44 16.04
C SER A 588 32.31 4.16 15.74
N ASP A 589 33.42 3.42 15.65
CA ASP A 589 34.74 3.95 15.36
C ASP A 589 34.78 4.57 13.95
N LEU A 590 34.14 3.93 12.97
CA LEU A 590 33.98 4.46 11.62
C LEU A 590 33.14 5.74 11.59
N ALA A 591 31.97 5.76 12.25
CA ALA A 591 31.13 6.96 12.33
C ALA A 591 31.86 8.15 13.00
N ASP A 592 32.57 7.91 14.11
CA ASP A 592 33.35 8.94 14.80
C ASP A 592 34.57 9.38 14.00
N ARG A 593 35.19 8.49 13.24
CA ARG A 593 36.31 8.85 12.37
C ARG A 593 35.87 9.75 11.22
N ILE A 594 34.72 9.47 10.61
CA ILE A 594 34.12 10.33 9.59
C ILE A 594 33.69 11.68 10.19
N ALA A 595 33.18 11.70 11.43
CA ALA A 595 32.88 12.95 12.11
C ALA A 595 34.15 13.81 12.33
N ARG A 596 35.27 13.17 12.69
CA ARG A 596 36.58 13.85 12.81
C ARG A 596 37.16 14.29 11.47
N SER A 597 36.95 13.54 10.38
CA SER A 597 37.39 13.98 9.05
C SER A 597 36.59 15.21 8.58
N ALA A 598 35.33 15.35 9.00
CA ALA A 598 34.55 16.56 8.80
C ALA A 598 35.16 17.77 9.53
N GLU A 599 35.63 17.59 10.76
CA GLU A 599 36.34 18.64 11.52
C GLU A 599 37.66 19.02 10.87
N ALA A 600 38.49 18.04 10.50
CA ALA A 600 39.76 18.29 9.83
C ALA A 600 39.58 19.00 8.47
N ARG A 601 38.51 18.68 7.75
CA ARG A 601 38.15 19.35 6.49
C ARG A 601 37.70 20.79 6.73
N ALA A 602 36.98 21.05 7.83
CA ALA A 602 36.57 22.40 8.20
C ALA A 602 37.74 23.28 8.66
N ASP A 603 38.80 22.70 9.23
CA ASP A 603 40.02 23.44 9.58
C ASP A 603 40.74 24.02 8.34
N GLU A 604 40.50 23.44 7.15
CA GLU A 604 41.02 23.93 5.86
C GLU A 604 40.02 24.85 5.13
N ASP A 605 38.79 24.98 5.63
CA ASP A 605 37.71 25.74 5.01
C ASP A 605 37.49 27.08 5.75
N PRO A 606 37.85 28.23 5.14
CA PRO A 606 37.78 29.53 5.81
C PRO A 606 36.34 30.05 6.04
N GLN A 607 35.32 29.32 5.59
CA GLN A 607 33.92 29.76 5.65
C GLN A 607 33.12 29.10 6.79
N VAL A 608 33.58 27.98 7.34
CA VAL A 608 32.82 27.15 8.27
C VAL A 608 33.68 26.51 9.35
N VAL A 609 33.07 26.32 10.52
CA VAL A 609 33.60 25.48 11.59
C VAL A 609 32.68 24.29 11.77
N ALA A 610 33.22 23.08 11.66
CA ALA A 610 32.53 21.85 12.02
C ALA A 610 32.77 21.53 13.50
N THR A 611 31.76 20.98 14.17
CA THR A 611 31.90 20.50 15.55
C THR A 611 31.04 19.27 15.75
N THR A 612 31.64 18.19 16.24
CA THR A 612 30.92 16.97 16.60
C THR A 612 29.98 17.26 17.76
N LEU A 613 28.67 17.24 17.49
CA LEU A 613 27.61 17.47 18.47
C LEU A 613 27.29 16.20 19.27
N SER A 614 27.44 15.04 18.63
CA SER A 614 27.25 13.74 19.25
C SER A 614 28.20 12.75 18.61
N THR A 615 28.97 12.05 19.45
CA THR A 615 29.77 10.91 19.03
C THR A 615 28.89 9.67 18.91
N ALA A 616 29.31 8.74 18.07
CA ALA A 616 28.74 7.40 18.01
C ALA A 616 29.02 6.65 19.32
N SER A 617 28.16 5.69 19.63
CA SER A 617 28.28 4.86 20.83
C SER A 617 27.94 3.42 20.47
N PRO A 618 28.81 2.45 20.80
CA PRO A 618 28.58 1.04 20.52
C PRO A 618 27.32 0.52 21.22
N ASP A 619 26.99 1.09 22.40
CA ASP A 619 25.81 0.75 23.20
C ASP A 619 24.48 1.24 22.58
N HIS A 620 24.54 2.18 21.63
CA HIS A 620 23.36 2.79 21.01
C HIS A 620 23.20 2.43 19.52
N THR A 621 23.88 1.37 19.07
CA THR A 621 23.78 0.90 17.68
C THR A 621 22.42 0.27 17.38
N ARG A 622 21.90 0.54 16.18
CA ARG A 622 20.67 -0.09 15.68
C ARG A 622 21.03 -1.37 14.92
N VAL A 623 20.50 -2.50 15.37
CA VAL A 623 20.72 -3.79 14.70
C VAL A 623 19.75 -3.96 13.55
N THR A 624 20.29 -4.17 12.35
CA THR A 624 19.52 -4.32 11.12
C THR A 624 19.92 -5.63 10.40
N PRO A 625 18.95 -6.44 9.93
CA PRO A 625 17.53 -6.33 10.21
C PRO A 625 17.18 -6.84 11.63
N PRO A 626 16.03 -6.45 12.20
CA PRO A 626 15.62 -6.86 13.55
C PRO A 626 15.24 -8.35 13.57
N LYS A 627 16.25 -9.23 13.72
CA LYS A 627 16.11 -10.69 13.74
C LYS A 627 15.01 -11.18 14.70
N PRO A 628 14.83 -10.63 15.92
CA PRO A 628 13.74 -11.05 16.81
C PRO A 628 12.35 -10.76 16.23
N LEU A 629 12.20 -9.62 15.54
CA LEU A 629 10.95 -9.24 14.90
C LEU A 629 10.67 -10.10 13.66
N LEU A 630 11.69 -10.37 12.85
CA LEU A 630 11.60 -11.29 11.71
C LEU A 630 11.26 -12.72 12.17
N LEU A 631 11.88 -13.19 13.27
CA LEU A 631 11.59 -14.48 13.87
C LEU A 631 10.15 -14.56 14.38
N ALA A 632 9.69 -13.54 15.12
CA ALA A 632 8.33 -13.48 15.64
C ALA A 632 7.29 -13.50 14.51
N CYS A 633 7.51 -12.70 13.45
CA CYS A 633 6.65 -12.66 12.27
C CYS A 633 6.66 -14.00 11.52
N GLY A 634 7.84 -14.57 11.28
CA GLY A 634 7.99 -15.83 10.55
C GLY A 634 7.40 -17.03 11.30
N LEU A 635 7.67 -17.17 12.61
CA LEU A 635 7.09 -18.24 13.44
C LEU A 635 5.57 -18.12 13.52
N SER A 636 5.03 -16.90 13.62
CA SER A 636 3.58 -16.66 13.60
C SER A 636 2.95 -17.13 12.28
N ALA A 637 3.59 -16.82 11.15
CA ALA A 637 3.12 -17.26 9.83
C ALA A 637 3.17 -18.80 9.68
N ILE A 638 4.26 -19.44 10.12
CA ILE A 638 4.42 -20.90 10.07
C ILE A 638 3.39 -21.59 10.97
N LEU A 639 3.15 -21.08 12.18
CA LEU A 639 2.14 -21.62 13.10
C LEU A 639 0.74 -21.56 12.49
N VAL A 640 0.35 -20.43 11.90
CA VAL A 640 -0.95 -20.26 11.25
C VAL A 640 -1.13 -21.25 10.09
N LEU A 641 -0.10 -21.41 9.25
CA LEU A 641 -0.10 -22.37 8.14
C LEU A 641 -0.17 -23.83 8.61
N ALA A 642 0.61 -24.17 9.64
CA ALA A 642 0.67 -25.50 10.24
C ALA A 642 -0.65 -25.93 10.86
N VAL A 643 -1.27 -25.02 11.63
CA VAL A 643 -2.60 -25.23 12.22
C VAL A 643 -3.65 -25.37 11.12
N GLY A 644 -3.62 -24.54 10.08
CA GLY A 644 -4.50 -24.65 8.92
C GLY A 644 -4.40 -26.01 8.22
N LEU A 645 -3.18 -26.47 7.94
CA LEU A 645 -2.91 -27.78 7.31
C LEU A 645 -3.28 -28.96 8.22
N TRP A 646 -3.05 -28.86 9.53
CA TRP A 646 -3.44 -29.89 10.50
C TRP A 646 -4.96 -30.04 10.59
N LEU A 647 -5.69 -28.92 10.63
CA LEU A 647 -7.16 -28.91 10.63
C LEU A 647 -7.74 -29.50 9.33
N LEU A 648 -7.15 -29.19 8.17
CA LEU A 648 -7.55 -29.75 6.88
C LEU A 648 -7.35 -31.27 6.80
N ARG A 649 -6.30 -31.81 7.44
CA ARG A 649 -6.03 -33.25 7.47
C ARG A 649 -6.93 -34.03 8.41
N ARG A 650 -7.39 -33.41 9.50
CA ARG A 650 -8.30 -34.06 10.46
C ARG A 650 -9.72 -34.24 9.92
N GLN A 651 -10.01 -33.66 8.75
CA GLN A 651 -11.30 -33.64 8.10
C GLN A 651 -11.37 -34.52 6.84
N ARG A 652 -10.29 -35.26 6.54
CA ARG A 652 -10.28 -36.41 5.64
C ARG A 652 -10.20 -37.68 6.49
#